data_AF-A0A2E5EEA5-F1
#
_entry.id   AF-A0A2E5EEA5-F1
#
_cell.length_a   1.000
_cell.length_b   1.000
_cell.length_c   1.000
_cell.angle_alpha   90.00
_cell.angle_beta   90.00
_cell.angle_gamma   90.00
#
_symmetry.space_group_name_H-M   'P 1'
#
loop_
_entity.id
_entity.type
_entity.pdbx_description
1 polymer ?
#
loop_
_entity_poly.entity_id
_entity_poly.type
_entity_poly.pdbx_seq_one_letter_code
_entity_poly.pdbx_strand_id
1 'polypeptide(L)'
;MICALLWIVSSLFLSTGMATPGITIRIWDIQVSPADLPQLDPGQAPNDIAVVPTLDLNSPADFLGHENTFYLLADADLAISEPGVYEFQLNSDDGSELWIAGTRVIDNGGLHAAKKVEGRIALDVGQHPIQIKFFQGTVDAVLQLFWKPPLQTDFVIVPETALKTNLPTSLPTSPGPKSIVREKSPRLPGHGSKLEGLHSGMDALHSALPELDGHVTGMAMSKDDSLLLLTDQGSLWRVTPPERSNVKASMKRIAEGLDDPGGLVVADDGIWIIQREELTRLRDLNADGVIDEYAAISTGWPVTGHDSGTARGLMPVGDDFLVMLTKTSEQASEHRGTLVRISRDGSWDLVGDGLLEPTGFSSGSGHGPAIIDQAASTGVLPMIPNVRDLSGQGVRLPAGASPRSAMWLESGPWKDQLLVVDGGGHGIRRVAFDQHDNGFQGAVFRVSQGLGDSIDHIMGGPEDQIWLVSHDDRGPRLSRLEMHRHLFQMESIEAYANGLLVRFSDSVEPLIASEPSAWFIMMESLNGANGRNAMDRVVVDRATVLADGRSVFIESDDLNDGSLLHLQLVGPWSSQAGRRLHSNEAWYTMNEVPLRNMVPASTPRMDGHNRLTPMQEAEGWTLLFDGESMDHWRGFGKDHFPEEWTIRDGQLIRTQPSGDIITREQFDDFELSLDWKVEPGGNSGVFFNVASDIGNAVYHTGPEMQLLDNQGHPDGGSPLTSAGSNYALHPPLWDVAAPADSWNRSRLVVRGDAVEHWLNGVLIVEYRLGTPEWRRRVEDSKFRSMPQYGSRQSGHIALQDHGEKVSFRNIRIRRLEMGDSE
;
A
#
# COMPACT_ATOMS: atom_id res chain seq x y z
N MET A 1 2.19 19.03 0.85
CA MET A 1 1.52 20.18 1.49
C MET A 1 0.72 21.04 0.47
N ILE A 2 -0.08 20.43 -0.41
CA ILE A 2 -1.13 21.09 -1.21
C ILE A 2 -2.21 20.02 -1.43
N CYS A 3 -2.86 19.58 -0.35
CA CYS A 3 -4.01 18.66 -0.41
C CYS A 3 -4.94 18.80 0.80
N ALA A 4 -4.50 19.43 1.89
CA ALA A 4 -5.32 19.65 3.09
C ALA A 4 -6.19 20.93 3.07
N LEU A 5 -6.21 21.69 1.96
CA LEU A 5 -6.91 22.98 1.90
C LEU A 5 -8.29 22.96 1.24
N LEU A 6 -8.80 21.80 0.81
CA LEU A 6 -10.12 21.69 0.14
C LEU A 6 -11.22 21.04 0.99
N TRP A 7 -10.92 20.60 2.22
CA TRP A 7 -11.92 20.03 3.13
C TRP A 7 -12.22 20.87 4.38
N ILE A 8 -11.45 21.94 4.63
CA ILE A 8 -11.67 22.84 5.79
C ILE A 8 -12.37 24.16 5.40
N VAL A 9 -12.65 24.39 4.10
CA VAL A 9 -13.51 25.50 3.66
C VAL A 9 -14.90 24.99 3.29
N SER A 10 -15.61 24.41 4.25
CA SER A 10 -17.08 24.27 4.17
C SER A 10 -17.78 24.27 5.53
N SER A 11 -17.05 24.37 6.65
CA SER A 11 -17.66 24.42 7.99
C SER A 11 -17.71 25.83 8.62
N LEU A 12 -17.43 26.89 7.85
CA LEU A 12 -17.65 28.29 8.26
C LEU A 12 -18.15 29.14 7.08
N PHE A 13 -19.26 28.73 6.49
CA PHE A 13 -20.23 29.70 6.00
C PHE A 13 -21.49 29.50 6.85
N LEU A 14 -21.72 30.42 7.79
CA LEU A 14 -23.09 30.82 8.11
C LEU A 14 -23.67 31.44 6.83
N SER A 15 -24.05 30.57 5.90
CA SER A 15 -24.91 30.92 4.79
C SER A 15 -26.26 31.27 5.41
N THR A 16 -26.50 32.57 5.54
CA THR A 16 -27.84 33.14 5.71
C THR A 16 -28.65 33.01 4.39
N GLY A 17 -28.48 31.92 3.66
CA GLY A 17 -29.36 31.52 2.57
C GLY A 17 -30.62 30.91 3.18
N MET A 18 -31.80 31.34 2.74
CA MET A 18 -33.04 30.73 3.20
C MET A 18 -33.03 29.25 2.80
N ALA A 19 -33.04 28.35 3.81
CA ALA A 19 -33.22 26.93 3.59
C ALA A 19 -34.47 26.69 2.73
N THR A 20 -34.33 25.91 1.67
CA THR A 20 -35.42 25.65 0.71
C THR A 20 -36.16 24.38 1.15
N PRO A 21 -37.51 24.37 1.21
CA PRO A 21 -38.26 23.14 1.48
C PRO A 21 -37.93 22.02 0.47
N GLY A 22 -37.86 20.79 0.96
CA GLY A 22 -37.58 19.60 0.15
C GLY A 22 -36.14 19.05 0.28
N ILE A 23 -35.81 18.10 -0.59
CA ILE A 23 -34.55 17.35 -0.63
C ILE A 23 -33.86 17.53 -1.98
N THR A 24 -32.55 17.76 -1.97
CA THR A 24 -31.77 17.88 -3.20
C THR A 24 -31.37 16.51 -3.68
N ILE A 25 -31.70 16.17 -4.93
CA ILE A 25 -31.19 14.98 -5.63
C ILE A 25 -30.11 15.39 -6.63
N ARG A 26 -29.08 14.56 -6.76
CA ARG A 26 -28.00 14.68 -7.73
C ARG A 26 -27.82 13.34 -8.43
N ILE A 27 -27.80 13.33 -9.76
CA ILE A 27 -27.75 12.09 -10.57
C ILE A 27 -26.48 12.05 -11.40
N TRP A 28 -25.80 10.90 -11.41
CA TRP A 28 -24.64 10.58 -12.24
C TRP A 28 -25.01 9.40 -13.15
N ASP A 29 -25.00 9.61 -14.47
CA ASP A 29 -25.18 8.53 -15.46
C ASP A 29 -23.89 7.71 -15.51
N ILE A 30 -23.89 6.50 -14.95
CA ILE A 30 -22.68 5.67 -14.84
C ILE A 30 -22.56 4.64 -15.98
N GLN A 31 -23.63 4.43 -16.77
CA GLN A 31 -23.68 3.52 -17.93
C GLN A 31 -23.24 2.08 -17.66
N VAL A 32 -23.16 1.69 -16.39
CA VAL A 32 -22.83 0.35 -15.92
C VAL A 32 -23.83 -0.02 -14.84
N SER A 33 -24.21 -1.30 -14.78
CA SER A 33 -25.02 -1.85 -13.68
C SER A 33 -24.06 -2.45 -12.67
N PRO A 34 -23.78 -1.77 -11.55
CA PRO A 34 -22.92 -2.32 -10.51
C PRO A 34 -23.68 -3.38 -9.71
N ALA A 35 -22.96 -4.29 -9.07
CA ALA A 35 -23.57 -5.32 -8.21
C ALA A 35 -24.06 -4.75 -6.86
N ASP A 36 -23.51 -3.60 -6.45
CA ASP A 36 -23.87 -2.87 -5.23
C ASP A 36 -23.56 -1.36 -5.39
N LEU A 37 -23.85 -0.54 -4.36
CA LEU A 37 -23.62 0.91 -4.35
C LEU A 37 -22.18 1.26 -4.76
N PRO A 38 -21.97 1.87 -5.94
CA PRO A 38 -20.64 2.17 -6.43
C PRO A 38 -20.08 3.44 -5.77
N GLN A 39 -18.75 3.53 -5.66
CA GLN A 39 -18.08 4.80 -5.39
C GLN A 39 -17.83 5.52 -6.72
N LEU A 40 -18.24 6.79 -6.85
CA LEU A 40 -17.90 7.60 -8.02
C LEU A 40 -16.42 8.01 -7.98
N ASP A 41 -15.75 8.04 -9.13
CA ASP A 41 -14.41 8.63 -9.22
C ASP A 41 -14.47 10.10 -8.75
N PRO A 42 -13.53 10.53 -7.90
CA PRO A 42 -13.61 11.83 -7.24
C PRO A 42 -13.50 12.99 -8.25
N GLY A 43 -14.20 14.09 -7.95
CA GLY A 43 -14.14 15.33 -8.74
C GLY A 43 -15.10 15.42 -9.93
N GLN A 44 -15.95 14.41 -10.15
CA GLN A 44 -16.95 14.43 -11.21
C GLN A 44 -18.22 15.19 -10.83
N ALA A 45 -18.57 16.22 -11.61
CA ALA A 45 -19.86 16.91 -11.49
C ALA A 45 -21.03 16.00 -11.92
N PRO A 46 -22.21 16.08 -11.26
CA PRO A 46 -23.40 15.32 -11.64
C PRO A 46 -23.92 15.69 -13.03
N ASN A 47 -24.70 14.81 -13.63
CA ASN A 47 -25.43 15.06 -14.86
C ASN A 47 -26.57 16.05 -14.59
N ASP A 48 -27.34 15.80 -13.53
CA ASP A 48 -28.53 16.56 -13.20
C ASP A 48 -28.67 16.79 -11.70
N ILE A 49 -29.29 17.92 -11.33
CA ILE A 49 -29.54 18.33 -9.96
C ILE A 49 -30.96 18.91 -9.87
N ALA A 50 -31.74 18.48 -8.88
CA ALA A 50 -33.06 19.03 -8.62
C ALA A 50 -33.37 19.08 -7.12
N VAL A 51 -34.33 19.92 -6.73
CA VAL A 51 -34.96 19.86 -5.41
C VAL A 51 -36.35 19.27 -5.59
N VAL A 52 -36.61 18.17 -4.90
CA VAL A 52 -37.92 17.50 -4.90
C VAL A 52 -38.59 17.69 -3.53
N PRO A 53 -39.92 17.86 -3.48
CA PRO A 53 -40.63 18.14 -2.22
C PRO A 53 -40.58 16.95 -1.26
N THR A 54 -40.63 15.73 -1.78
CA THR A 54 -40.55 14.48 -1.02
C THR A 54 -39.73 13.46 -1.80
N LEU A 55 -39.08 12.52 -1.10
CA LEU A 55 -38.48 11.37 -1.76
C LEU A 55 -39.55 10.29 -1.98
N ASP A 56 -40.36 10.49 -3.01
CA ASP A 56 -41.39 9.57 -3.50
C ASP A 56 -41.21 9.45 -5.03
N LEU A 57 -40.11 8.82 -5.45
CA LEU A 57 -39.70 8.72 -6.86
C LEU A 57 -40.06 7.34 -7.40
N ASN A 58 -40.90 7.28 -8.44
CA ASN A 58 -41.43 6.01 -8.95
C ASN A 58 -41.64 5.98 -10.48
N SER A 59 -41.16 7.01 -11.19
CA SER A 59 -41.22 7.08 -12.64
C SER A 59 -39.96 7.76 -13.19
N PRO A 60 -39.59 7.51 -14.47
CA PRO A 60 -38.44 8.16 -15.09
C PRO A 60 -38.46 9.69 -15.00
N ALA A 61 -39.65 10.31 -14.99
CA ALA A 61 -39.78 11.75 -14.84
C ALA A 61 -39.28 12.25 -13.46
N ASP A 62 -39.47 11.46 -12.41
CA ASP A 62 -39.00 11.77 -11.05
C ASP A 62 -37.47 11.67 -10.96
N PHE A 63 -36.86 10.85 -11.81
CA PHE A 63 -35.41 10.71 -11.99
C PHE A 63 -34.86 11.59 -13.13
N LEU A 64 -35.54 12.68 -13.47
CA LEU A 64 -35.09 13.66 -14.47
C LEU A 64 -34.82 13.05 -15.87
N GLY A 65 -35.51 11.96 -16.21
CA GLY A 65 -35.39 11.24 -17.47
C GLY A 65 -34.38 10.08 -17.45
N HIS A 66 -33.69 9.83 -16.33
CA HIS A 66 -32.80 8.68 -16.18
C HIS A 66 -33.60 7.41 -15.88
N GLU A 67 -33.41 6.38 -16.70
CA GLU A 67 -34.15 5.11 -16.57
C GLU A 67 -33.28 3.96 -16.05
N ASN A 68 -32.01 3.91 -16.46
CA ASN A 68 -31.11 2.80 -16.20
C ASN A 68 -29.71 3.31 -15.86
N THR A 69 -28.95 2.52 -15.11
CA THR A 69 -27.51 2.66 -14.91
C THR A 69 -27.08 4.05 -14.43
N PHE A 70 -27.64 4.50 -13.32
CA PHE A 70 -27.30 5.78 -12.71
C PHE A 70 -27.08 5.65 -11.21
N TYR A 71 -26.27 6.55 -10.66
CA TYR A 71 -26.10 6.76 -9.23
C TYR A 71 -26.82 8.04 -8.82
N LEU A 72 -27.54 8.01 -7.71
CA LEU A 72 -28.25 9.15 -7.14
C LEU A 72 -27.79 9.39 -5.70
N LEU A 73 -27.56 10.65 -5.38
CA LEU A 73 -27.32 11.12 -4.02
C LEU A 73 -28.41 12.14 -3.64
N ALA A 74 -29.14 11.87 -2.56
CA ALA A 74 -30.15 12.77 -2.02
C ALA A 74 -29.73 13.30 -0.65
N ASP A 75 -29.79 14.61 -0.43
CA ASP A 75 -29.38 15.24 0.83
C ASP A 75 -30.34 16.36 1.27
N ALA A 76 -30.63 16.39 2.57
CA ALA A 76 -31.44 17.42 3.24
C ALA A 76 -31.11 17.47 4.75
N ASP A 77 -31.62 18.48 5.44
CA ASP A 77 -31.81 18.49 6.88
C ASP A 77 -33.23 18.00 7.20
N LEU A 78 -33.32 16.99 8.06
CA LEU A 78 -34.56 16.45 8.61
C LEU A 78 -34.95 17.19 9.89
N ALA A 79 -36.10 17.85 9.87
CA ALA A 79 -36.65 18.59 10.99
C ALA A 79 -37.44 17.67 11.94
N ILE A 80 -36.97 17.58 13.19
CA ILE A 80 -37.59 16.79 14.27
C ILE A 80 -38.21 17.75 15.28
N SER A 81 -39.53 17.63 15.48
CA SER A 81 -40.30 18.46 16.41
C SER A 81 -40.49 17.83 17.79
N GLU A 82 -40.35 16.51 17.90
CA GLU A 82 -40.50 15.75 19.15
C GLU A 82 -39.35 14.75 19.27
N PRO A 83 -38.68 14.64 20.42
CA PRO A 83 -37.58 13.70 20.57
C PRO A 83 -38.12 12.28 20.72
N GLY A 84 -37.36 11.29 20.26
CA GLY A 84 -37.70 9.88 20.46
C GLY A 84 -37.07 8.94 19.45
N VAL A 85 -37.49 7.68 19.47
CA VAL A 85 -37.05 6.68 18.49
C VAL A 85 -37.94 6.76 17.26
N TYR A 86 -37.34 7.17 16.15
CA TYR A 86 -37.99 7.19 14.84
C TYR A 86 -37.65 5.88 14.12
N GLU A 87 -38.66 5.29 13.49
CA GLU A 87 -38.46 4.21 12.54
C GLU A 87 -38.52 4.78 11.12
N PHE A 88 -37.62 4.34 10.25
CA PHE A 88 -37.56 4.70 8.84
C PHE A 88 -37.75 3.44 8.00
N GLN A 89 -38.32 3.62 6.81
CA GLN A 89 -38.42 2.57 5.81
C GLN A 89 -37.96 3.14 4.47
N LEU A 90 -37.03 2.46 3.81
CA LEU A 90 -36.51 2.82 2.50
C LEU A 90 -36.97 1.77 1.50
N ASN A 91 -37.69 2.19 0.46
CA ASN A 91 -38.09 1.34 -0.66
C ASN A 91 -37.21 1.67 -1.87
N SER A 92 -36.45 0.71 -2.39
CA SER A 92 -35.66 0.91 -3.61
C SER A 92 -35.67 -0.29 -4.55
N ASP A 93 -35.70 -0.01 -5.86
CA ASP A 93 -35.37 -0.98 -6.92
C ASP A 93 -33.87 -0.85 -7.22
N ASP A 94 -33.12 -1.92 -7.02
CA ASP A 94 -31.69 -1.95 -6.73
C ASP A 94 -31.28 -1.17 -5.47
N GLY A 95 -29.97 -1.01 -5.26
CA GLY A 95 -29.42 -0.80 -3.93
C GLY A 95 -29.48 0.63 -3.42
N SER A 96 -29.76 0.77 -2.12
CA SER A 96 -29.77 2.07 -1.44
C SER A 96 -29.32 2.02 0.02
N GLU A 97 -28.89 3.17 0.54
CA GLU A 97 -28.54 3.37 1.96
C GLU A 97 -29.19 4.64 2.50
N LEU A 98 -29.59 4.63 3.78
CA LEU A 98 -30.00 5.82 4.53
C LEU A 98 -28.99 6.13 5.63
N TRP A 99 -28.50 7.37 5.63
CA TRP A 99 -27.63 7.92 6.66
C TRP A 99 -28.32 9.11 7.34
N ILE A 100 -28.28 9.15 8.67
CA ILE A 100 -28.81 10.25 9.47
C ILE A 100 -27.75 10.66 10.49
N ALA A 101 -27.37 11.93 10.50
CA ALA A 101 -26.34 12.49 11.38
C ALA A 101 -25.02 11.67 11.36
N GLY A 102 -24.60 11.21 10.18
CA GLY A 102 -23.39 10.40 9.98
C GLY A 102 -23.52 8.92 10.37
N THR A 103 -24.66 8.48 10.88
CA THR A 103 -24.93 7.07 11.21
C THR A 103 -25.70 6.38 10.08
N ARG A 104 -25.24 5.23 9.61
CA ARG A 104 -25.99 4.40 8.65
C ARG A 104 -27.17 3.72 9.36
N VAL A 105 -28.39 4.11 9.00
CA VAL A 105 -29.64 3.64 9.61
C VAL A 105 -30.26 2.48 8.83
N ILE A 106 -30.15 2.50 7.49
CA ILE A 106 -30.64 1.44 6.59
C ILE A 106 -29.57 1.12 5.57
N ASP A 107 -29.37 -0.18 5.33
CA ASP A 107 -28.61 -0.74 4.22
C ASP A 107 -29.56 -1.68 3.45
N ASN A 108 -29.90 -1.27 2.24
CA ASN A 108 -30.68 -2.03 1.26
C ASN A 108 -29.84 -2.20 0.00
N GLY A 109 -28.56 -2.58 0.13
CA GLY A 109 -27.66 -2.78 -1.00
C GLY A 109 -27.99 -3.99 -1.88
N GLY A 110 -27.22 -4.10 -2.97
CA GLY A 110 -27.34 -5.17 -3.96
C GLY A 110 -28.36 -4.95 -5.08
N LEU A 111 -28.33 -5.83 -6.08
CA LEU A 111 -29.31 -5.88 -7.17
C LEU A 111 -30.59 -6.60 -6.72
N HIS A 112 -31.74 -5.95 -6.82
CA HIS A 112 -33.03 -6.52 -6.45
C HIS A 112 -34.20 -5.69 -6.95
N ALA A 113 -35.33 -6.32 -7.27
CA ALA A 113 -36.59 -5.60 -7.50
C ALA A 113 -36.98 -4.72 -6.29
N ALA A 114 -37.83 -3.71 -6.50
CA ALA A 114 -38.31 -2.81 -5.46
C ALA A 114 -38.62 -3.51 -4.11
N LYS A 115 -37.79 -3.21 -3.11
CA LYS A 115 -37.83 -3.84 -1.79
C LYS A 115 -37.76 -2.79 -0.68
N LYS A 116 -38.53 -3.03 0.39
CA LYS A 116 -38.56 -2.22 1.61
C LYS A 116 -37.64 -2.79 2.68
N VAL A 117 -36.79 -1.95 3.25
CA VAL A 117 -36.00 -2.25 4.45
C VAL A 117 -36.25 -1.18 5.50
N GLU A 118 -36.29 -1.58 6.77
CA GLU A 118 -36.56 -0.72 7.90
C GLU A 118 -35.31 -0.50 8.76
N GLY A 119 -35.22 0.67 9.37
CA GLY A 119 -34.17 1.03 10.31
C GLY A 119 -34.73 1.95 11.39
N ARG A 120 -34.00 2.14 12.49
CA ARG A 120 -34.45 3.01 13.58
C ARG A 120 -33.30 3.78 14.19
N ILE A 121 -33.58 4.99 14.64
CA ILE A 121 -32.60 5.86 15.31
C ILE A 121 -33.30 6.74 16.34
N ALA A 122 -32.62 7.03 17.45
CA ALA A 122 -33.09 8.01 18.42
C ALA A 122 -32.67 9.41 17.94
N LEU A 123 -33.62 10.34 17.88
CA LEU A 123 -33.40 11.71 17.44
C LEU A 123 -33.90 12.71 18.49
N ASP A 124 -33.12 13.76 18.70
CA ASP A 124 -33.53 14.91 19.50
C ASP A 124 -34.28 15.95 18.66
N VAL A 125 -34.98 16.88 19.32
CA VAL A 125 -35.59 18.04 18.64
C VAL A 125 -34.51 18.86 17.96
N GLY A 126 -34.64 19.11 16.66
CA GLY A 126 -33.61 19.82 15.90
C GLY A 126 -33.64 19.53 14.41
N GLN A 127 -32.56 19.92 13.73
CA GLN A 127 -32.28 19.56 12.34
C GLN A 127 -31.21 18.49 12.33
N HIS A 128 -31.43 17.41 11.59
CA HIS A 128 -30.48 16.31 11.46
C HIS A 128 -30.15 16.10 9.99
N PRO A 129 -28.88 16.17 9.56
CA PRO A 129 -28.54 15.97 8.16
C PRO A 129 -28.86 14.53 7.77
N ILE A 130 -29.53 14.35 6.65
CA ILE A 130 -29.82 13.06 6.03
C ILE A 130 -29.13 12.97 4.69
N GLN A 131 -28.65 11.77 4.38
CA GLN A 131 -28.10 11.43 3.08
C GLN A 131 -28.63 10.06 2.66
N ILE A 132 -29.07 9.97 1.41
CA ILE A 132 -29.50 8.72 0.79
C ILE A 132 -28.67 8.48 -0.45
N LYS A 133 -28.02 7.33 -0.49
CA LYS A 133 -27.28 6.85 -1.67
C LYS A 133 -28.15 5.83 -2.36
N PHE A 134 -28.21 5.88 -3.68
CA PHE A 134 -29.00 4.99 -4.49
C PHE A 134 -28.26 4.68 -5.79
N PHE A 135 -28.36 3.44 -6.27
CA PHE A 135 -28.01 3.13 -7.65
C PHE A 135 -29.14 2.39 -8.32
N GLN A 136 -29.35 2.69 -9.60
CA GLN A 136 -30.22 1.93 -10.48
C GLN A 136 -29.36 1.10 -11.42
N GLY A 137 -29.59 -0.21 -11.48
CA GLY A 137 -29.06 -1.11 -12.48
C GLY A 137 -29.90 -1.05 -13.76
N THR A 138 -30.83 -2.00 -13.92
CA THR A 138 -31.61 -2.15 -15.15
C THR A 138 -33.09 -2.37 -14.86
N VAL A 139 -33.95 -1.69 -15.63
CA VAL A 139 -35.42 -1.77 -15.60
C VAL A 139 -36.02 -1.22 -14.32
N ASP A 140 -36.96 -0.27 -14.46
CA ASP A 140 -37.81 0.31 -13.41
C ASP A 140 -37.08 0.84 -12.16
N ALA A 141 -36.88 2.16 -12.07
CA ALA A 141 -36.31 2.79 -10.88
C ALA A 141 -37.39 3.17 -9.85
N VAL A 142 -37.15 2.82 -8.59
CA VAL A 142 -38.00 3.23 -7.45
C VAL A 142 -37.10 3.69 -6.31
N LEU A 143 -37.41 4.82 -5.69
CA LEU A 143 -36.76 5.28 -4.46
C LEU A 143 -37.74 6.08 -3.60
N GLN A 144 -38.12 5.55 -2.45
CA GLN A 144 -39.09 6.18 -1.54
C GLN A 144 -38.63 6.13 -0.08
N LEU A 145 -38.73 7.25 0.63
CA LEU A 145 -38.41 7.36 2.06
C LEU A 145 -39.69 7.54 2.90
N PHE A 146 -39.92 6.60 3.80
CA PHE A 146 -40.98 6.67 4.80
C PHE A 146 -40.39 6.80 6.21
N TRP A 147 -41.17 7.38 7.11
CA TRP A 147 -40.90 7.38 8.54
C TRP A 147 -42.14 7.03 9.35
N LYS A 148 -41.91 6.65 10.60
CA LYS A 148 -42.93 6.46 11.63
C LYS A 148 -42.40 7.13 12.91
N PRO A 149 -42.87 8.35 13.21
CA PRO A 149 -42.56 9.05 14.46
C PRO A 149 -43.01 8.28 15.71
N PRO A 150 -42.47 8.58 16.91
CA PRO A 150 -42.65 7.79 18.14
C PRO A 150 -44.10 7.49 18.58
N LEU A 151 -45.07 8.31 18.16
CA LEU A 151 -46.49 8.19 18.53
C LEU A 151 -47.40 7.74 17.37
N GLN A 152 -46.81 7.42 16.22
CA GLN A 152 -47.53 7.05 15.02
C GLN A 152 -47.54 5.53 14.82
N THR A 153 -48.64 4.98 14.31
CA THR A 153 -48.83 3.54 14.09
C THR A 153 -48.32 3.06 12.74
N ASP A 154 -48.42 3.91 11.72
CA ASP A 154 -48.18 3.56 10.32
C ASP A 154 -47.06 4.40 9.72
N PHE A 155 -46.27 3.79 8.84
CA PHE A 155 -45.28 4.49 8.02
C PHE A 155 -45.97 5.44 7.03
N VAL A 156 -45.47 6.67 6.96
CA VAL A 156 -45.88 7.67 5.96
C VAL A 156 -44.66 8.22 5.24
N ILE A 157 -44.81 8.68 4.00
CA ILE A 157 -43.75 9.38 3.28
C ILE A 157 -43.28 10.56 4.14
N VAL A 158 -41.98 10.77 4.24
CA VAL A 158 -41.41 11.91 4.97
C VAL A 158 -41.91 13.19 4.29
N PRO A 159 -42.70 14.04 4.98
CA PRO A 159 -43.34 15.18 4.35
C PRO A 159 -42.32 16.28 4.03
N GLU A 160 -42.60 17.08 3.01
CA GLU A 160 -41.78 18.26 2.63
C GLU A 160 -41.55 19.20 3.82
N THR A 161 -42.54 19.33 4.72
CA THR A 161 -42.44 20.16 5.92
C THR A 161 -41.36 19.69 6.89
N ALA A 162 -40.92 18.43 6.79
CA ALA A 162 -39.83 17.86 7.56
C ALA A 162 -38.48 17.93 6.83
N LEU A 163 -38.41 18.36 5.57
CA LEU A 163 -37.19 18.36 4.76
C LEU A 163 -36.78 19.78 4.38
N LYS A 164 -35.51 20.10 4.58
CA LYS A 164 -34.94 21.39 4.18
C LYS A 164 -33.58 21.18 3.53
N THR A 165 -33.37 21.71 2.33
CA THR A 165 -32.07 21.68 1.68
C THR A 165 -31.38 23.03 1.73
N ASN A 166 -30.06 22.99 1.93
CA ASN A 166 -29.16 24.14 1.88
C ASN A 166 -28.26 24.09 0.63
N LEU A 167 -28.39 23.06 -0.22
CA LEU A 167 -27.62 22.93 -1.45
C LEU A 167 -28.28 23.74 -2.58
N PRO A 168 -27.54 24.66 -3.24
CA PRO A 168 -28.09 25.40 -4.36
C PRO A 168 -28.24 24.50 -5.59
N THR A 169 -29.34 24.66 -6.34
CA THR A 169 -29.53 24.00 -7.65
C THR A 169 -28.58 24.50 -8.73
N SER A 170 -27.84 25.60 -8.47
CA SER A 170 -26.86 26.17 -9.39
C SER A 170 -25.46 25.53 -9.29
N LEU A 171 -25.33 24.39 -8.62
CA LEU A 171 -24.08 23.62 -8.63
C LEU A 171 -23.71 23.22 -10.06
N PRO A 172 -22.41 23.14 -10.41
CA PRO A 172 -21.99 22.74 -11.75
C PRO A 172 -22.50 21.35 -12.12
N THR A 173 -23.05 21.23 -13.34
CA THR A 173 -23.38 19.95 -13.96
C THR A 173 -22.46 19.66 -15.14
N SER A 174 -22.32 18.38 -15.49
CA SER A 174 -21.53 17.94 -16.64
C SER A 174 -22.24 16.76 -17.31
N PRO A 175 -22.62 16.86 -18.60
CA PRO A 175 -23.25 15.75 -19.31
C PRO A 175 -22.26 14.63 -19.63
N GLY A 176 -22.78 13.44 -19.95
CA GLY A 176 -22.01 12.25 -20.35
C GLY A 176 -21.78 11.23 -19.24
N PRO A 177 -21.23 10.04 -19.58
CA PRO A 177 -21.01 8.95 -18.64
C PRO A 177 -20.02 9.33 -17.53
N LYS A 178 -20.25 8.79 -16.33
CA LYS A 178 -19.48 8.99 -15.11
C LYS A 178 -18.77 7.70 -14.75
N SER A 179 -17.53 7.83 -14.33
CA SER A 179 -16.71 6.70 -13.95
C SER A 179 -16.96 6.34 -12.49
N ILE A 180 -17.02 5.05 -12.19
CA ILE A 180 -17.04 4.53 -10.83
C ILE A 180 -15.66 3.96 -10.51
N VAL A 181 -15.23 4.12 -9.26
CA VAL A 181 -14.07 3.43 -8.71
C VAL A 181 -14.36 1.94 -8.80
N ARG A 182 -13.64 1.23 -9.68
CA ARG A 182 -13.68 -0.24 -9.71
C ARG A 182 -12.57 -0.77 -8.83
N GLU A 183 -12.85 -1.87 -8.12
CA GLU A 183 -11.80 -2.60 -7.40
C GLU A 183 -10.70 -2.97 -8.39
N LYS A 184 -9.48 -2.53 -8.08
CA LYS A 184 -8.28 -2.98 -8.78
C LYS A 184 -8.21 -4.50 -8.62
N SER A 185 -7.83 -5.22 -9.67
CA SER A 185 -7.51 -6.66 -9.58
C SER A 185 -6.71 -6.91 -8.30
N PRO A 186 -6.99 -7.96 -7.50
CA PRO A 186 -6.23 -8.26 -6.29
C PRO A 186 -4.73 -8.28 -6.64
N ARG A 187 -4.00 -7.25 -6.20
CA ARG A 187 -2.57 -7.12 -6.49
C ARG A 187 -1.86 -7.93 -5.43
N LEU A 188 -1.02 -8.90 -5.85
CA LEU A 188 -0.09 -9.52 -4.91
C LEU A 188 0.71 -8.40 -4.22
N PRO A 189 0.84 -8.40 -2.88
CA PRO A 189 1.56 -7.36 -2.18
C PRO A 189 2.98 -7.17 -2.72
N GLY A 190 3.32 -5.92 -3.03
CA GLY A 190 4.54 -5.56 -3.73
C GLY A 190 4.30 -5.14 -5.19
N HIS A 191 5.37 -4.94 -5.96
CA HIS A 191 5.32 -4.23 -7.26
C HIS A 191 4.63 -2.84 -7.19
N GLY A 192 4.82 -2.10 -6.10
CA GLY A 192 4.18 -0.80 -5.87
C GLY A 192 2.76 -0.87 -5.28
N SER A 193 2.24 -2.07 -5.00
CA SER A 193 0.94 -2.27 -4.34
C SER A 193 1.12 -2.40 -2.83
N LYS A 194 0.18 -1.85 -2.05
CA LYS A 194 0.20 -1.97 -0.58
C LYS A 194 -0.07 -3.43 -0.18
N LEU A 195 0.40 -3.80 1.02
CA LEU A 195 -0.16 -4.97 1.71
C LEU A 195 -1.56 -4.58 2.16
N GLU A 196 -2.58 -5.39 1.88
CA GLU A 196 -3.97 -5.02 2.24
C GLU A 196 -4.46 -5.69 3.54
N GLY A 197 -3.66 -6.58 4.13
CA GLY A 197 -4.12 -7.36 5.28
C GLY A 197 -3.02 -7.91 6.17
N LEU A 198 -3.47 -8.68 7.17
CA LEU A 198 -2.60 -9.37 8.10
C LEU A 198 -1.72 -10.37 7.34
N HIS A 199 -0.45 -10.46 7.71
CA HIS A 199 0.44 -11.49 7.19
C HIS A 199 -0.19 -12.87 7.37
N SER A 200 -0.24 -13.71 6.34
CA SER A 200 -0.99 -15.00 6.38
C SER A 200 -0.44 -16.02 7.39
N GLY A 201 0.75 -15.78 7.92
CA GLY A 201 1.36 -16.53 9.02
C GLY A 201 1.23 -15.83 10.37
N MET A 202 0.29 -14.90 10.51
CA MET A 202 -0.05 -14.23 11.75
C MET A 202 -1.54 -14.35 12.00
N ASP A 203 -1.90 -14.63 13.25
CA ASP A 203 -3.25 -14.48 13.76
C ASP A 203 -3.31 -13.26 14.67
N ALA A 204 -4.45 -12.57 14.69
CA ALA A 204 -4.66 -11.39 15.53
C ALA A 204 -5.94 -11.50 16.35
N LEU A 205 -5.81 -11.28 17.65
CA LEU A 205 -6.91 -11.06 18.57
C LEU A 205 -7.06 -9.56 18.80
N HIS A 206 -8.24 -9.00 18.50
CA HIS A 206 -8.51 -7.58 18.64
C HIS A 206 -9.46 -7.30 19.81
N SER A 207 -9.26 -6.19 20.51
CA SER A 207 -10.09 -5.77 21.64
C SER A 207 -10.20 -4.26 21.69
N ALA A 208 -11.43 -3.74 21.79
CA ALA A 208 -11.66 -2.31 21.89
C ALA A 208 -11.18 -1.76 23.25
N LEU A 209 -10.61 -0.55 23.24
CA LEU A 209 -10.15 0.19 24.41
C LEU A 209 -11.02 1.45 24.61
N PRO A 210 -12.33 1.32 24.91
CA PRO A 210 -13.29 2.42 24.80
C PRO A 210 -13.04 3.60 25.76
N GLU A 211 -12.24 3.41 26.80
CA GLU A 211 -11.94 4.41 27.82
C GLU A 211 -10.58 5.09 27.61
N LEU A 212 -9.76 4.61 26.66
CA LEU A 212 -8.45 5.20 26.38
C LEU A 212 -8.63 6.62 25.84
N ASP A 213 -7.93 7.57 26.43
CA ASP A 213 -8.15 9.01 26.26
C ASP A 213 -7.25 9.68 25.22
N GLY A 214 -6.27 8.96 24.66
CA GLY A 214 -5.34 9.49 23.67
C GLY A 214 -4.45 8.42 23.05
N HIS A 215 -3.40 8.86 22.35
CA HIS A 215 -2.41 7.98 21.75
C HIS A 215 -1.46 7.41 22.80
N VAL A 216 -1.01 6.17 22.60
CA VAL A 216 -0.09 5.50 23.53
C VAL A 216 1.35 5.93 23.29
N THR A 217 1.99 6.53 24.30
CA THR A 217 3.40 6.96 24.27
C THR A 217 4.33 6.01 25.00
N GLY A 218 3.80 5.06 25.76
CA GLY A 218 4.57 4.02 26.44
C GLY A 218 3.71 2.81 26.82
N MET A 219 4.29 1.63 26.72
CA MET A 219 3.62 0.37 27.07
C MET A 219 4.57 -0.54 27.87
N ALA A 220 4.08 -1.14 28.94
CA ALA A 220 4.85 -2.08 29.76
C ALA A 220 3.97 -3.18 30.36
N MET A 221 4.56 -4.35 30.62
CA MET A 221 3.90 -5.41 31.39
C MET A 221 4.14 -5.17 32.89
N SER A 222 3.09 -5.32 33.69
CA SER A 222 3.20 -5.37 35.15
C SER A 222 3.67 -6.76 35.62
N LYS A 223 3.84 -6.93 36.94
CA LYS A 223 4.14 -8.24 37.54
C LYS A 223 2.93 -9.19 37.61
N ASP A 224 1.71 -8.67 37.43
CA ASP A 224 0.47 -9.44 37.48
C ASP A 224 -0.10 -9.72 36.08
N ASP A 225 0.76 -9.65 35.06
CA ASP A 225 0.43 -9.87 33.63
C ASP A 225 -0.65 -8.91 33.08
N SER A 226 -0.83 -7.75 33.73
CA SER A 226 -1.63 -6.64 33.20
C SER A 226 -0.76 -5.68 32.37
N LEU A 227 -1.34 -5.12 31.32
CA LEU A 227 -0.69 -4.11 30.50
C LEU A 227 -0.86 -2.73 31.12
N LEU A 228 0.21 -1.96 31.16
CA LEU A 228 0.20 -0.55 31.50
C LEU A 228 0.31 0.27 30.21
N LEU A 229 -0.67 1.15 29.97
CA LEU A 229 -0.72 2.04 28.82
C LEU A 229 -0.60 3.49 29.29
N LEU A 230 0.45 4.18 28.84
CA LEU A 230 0.69 5.60 29.07
C LEU A 230 0.20 6.39 27.86
N THR A 231 -0.63 7.42 28.09
CA THR A 231 -1.20 8.23 27.00
C THR A 231 -0.62 9.63 26.91
N ASP A 232 -0.66 10.21 25.72
CA ASP A 232 -0.27 11.61 25.46
C ASP A 232 -1.13 12.65 26.19
N GLN A 233 -2.29 12.24 26.74
CA GLN A 233 -3.14 13.06 27.62
C GLN A 233 -2.69 13.07 29.09
N GLY A 234 -1.59 12.38 29.42
CA GLY A 234 -1.07 12.39 30.78
C GLY A 234 -1.70 11.36 31.71
N SER A 235 -2.36 10.34 31.17
CA SER A 235 -3.01 9.26 31.94
C SER A 235 -2.22 7.95 31.87
N LEU A 236 -2.24 7.20 32.98
CA LEU A 236 -1.73 5.82 33.04
C LEU A 236 -2.89 4.86 33.29
N TRP A 237 -3.04 3.88 32.41
CA TRP A 237 -4.11 2.89 32.45
C TRP A 237 -3.55 1.50 32.73
N ARG A 238 -4.18 0.77 33.65
CA ARG A 238 -3.99 -0.67 33.80
C ARG A 238 -5.06 -1.41 33.00
N VAL A 239 -4.64 -2.32 32.15
CA VAL A 239 -5.49 -3.06 31.21
C VAL A 239 -5.30 -4.55 31.44
N THR A 240 -6.39 -5.26 31.72
CA THR A 240 -6.41 -6.72 31.72
C THR A 240 -6.81 -7.20 30.33
N PRO A 241 -5.90 -7.85 29.58
CA PRO A 241 -6.21 -8.30 28.22
C PRO A 241 -7.26 -9.42 28.23
N PRO A 242 -8.25 -9.40 27.33
CA PRO A 242 -9.21 -10.49 27.23
C PRO A 242 -8.62 -11.71 26.51
N GLU A 243 -9.13 -12.91 26.83
CA GLU A 243 -8.71 -14.16 26.18
C GLU A 243 -9.33 -14.38 24.79
N ARG A 244 -10.31 -13.56 24.38
CA ARG A 244 -11.05 -13.72 23.12
C ARG A 244 -11.18 -12.40 22.37
N SER A 245 -11.21 -12.50 21.04
CA SER A 245 -11.36 -11.35 20.15
C SER A 245 -12.75 -10.71 20.27
N ASN A 246 -12.86 -9.43 19.93
CA ASN A 246 -14.09 -8.62 19.95
C ASN A 246 -14.74 -8.47 21.33
N VAL A 247 -13.97 -8.68 22.39
CA VAL A 247 -14.37 -8.35 23.77
C VAL A 247 -13.69 -7.04 24.16
N LYS A 248 -14.42 -6.16 24.85
CA LYS A 248 -13.85 -4.93 25.40
C LYS A 248 -12.84 -5.29 26.49
N ALA A 249 -11.65 -4.70 26.46
CA ALA A 249 -10.67 -4.92 27.53
C ALA A 249 -11.18 -4.31 28.85
N SER A 250 -10.82 -4.93 29.98
CA SER A 250 -11.08 -4.33 31.29
C SER A 250 -9.96 -3.33 31.59
N MET A 251 -10.32 -2.08 31.86
CA MET A 251 -9.37 -0.99 32.04
C MET A 251 -9.66 -0.23 33.33
N LYS A 252 -8.61 0.27 34.00
CA LYS A 252 -8.70 1.16 35.14
C LYS A 252 -7.63 2.25 35.01
N ARG A 253 -8.02 3.52 35.04
CA ARG A 253 -7.05 4.63 35.16
C ARG A 253 -6.44 4.57 36.56
N ILE A 254 -5.11 4.51 36.63
CA ILE A 254 -4.36 4.38 37.89
C ILE A 254 -3.52 5.62 38.20
N ALA A 255 -3.22 6.47 37.21
CA ALA A 255 -2.54 7.75 37.38
C ALA A 255 -3.07 8.78 36.36
N GLU A 256 -2.98 10.07 36.67
CA GLU A 256 -3.34 11.18 35.78
C GLU A 256 -2.53 12.44 36.11
N GLY A 257 -2.49 13.41 35.19
CA GLY A 257 -1.82 14.69 35.39
C GLY A 257 -0.32 14.69 35.06
N LEU A 258 0.16 13.72 34.28
CA LEU A 258 1.53 13.68 33.77
C LEU A 258 1.69 14.67 32.60
N ASP A 259 2.77 15.44 32.57
CA ASP A 259 3.03 16.47 31.54
C ASP A 259 3.81 15.91 30.35
N ASP A 260 3.13 15.77 29.20
CA ASP A 260 3.67 15.25 27.92
C ASP A 260 4.56 14.01 28.13
N PRO A 261 3.99 12.92 28.68
CA PRO A 261 4.77 11.76 29.05
C PRO A 261 5.22 10.99 27.80
N GLY A 262 6.51 10.65 27.75
CA GLY A 262 7.18 10.16 26.55
C GLY A 262 7.77 8.76 26.64
N GLY A 263 7.53 8.03 27.74
CA GLY A 263 8.03 6.68 27.94
C GLY A 263 7.75 6.12 29.33
N LEU A 264 7.66 4.80 29.41
CA LEU A 264 7.21 4.04 30.58
C LEU A 264 8.10 2.81 30.78
N VAL A 265 8.54 2.56 32.02
CA VAL A 265 9.23 1.32 32.41
C VAL A 265 8.76 0.87 33.79
N VAL A 266 8.59 -0.44 33.96
CA VAL A 266 8.40 -1.06 35.29
C VAL A 266 9.75 -1.59 35.76
N ALA A 267 10.30 -1.04 36.85
CA ALA A 267 11.61 -1.42 37.39
C ALA A 267 11.64 -1.24 38.91
N ASP A 268 12.33 -2.16 39.62
CA ASP A 268 12.61 -2.09 41.07
C ASP A 268 11.38 -1.80 41.94
N ASP A 269 10.29 -2.56 41.71
CA ASP A 269 8.99 -2.43 42.39
C ASP A 269 8.25 -1.10 42.17
N GLY A 270 8.69 -0.28 41.21
CA GLY A 270 8.06 0.99 40.84
C GLY A 270 7.73 1.11 39.36
N ILE A 271 6.91 2.11 39.04
CA ILE A 271 6.63 2.54 37.67
C ILE A 271 7.39 3.83 37.43
N TRP A 272 8.18 3.89 36.36
CA TRP A 272 9.00 5.04 36.00
C TRP A 272 8.47 5.64 34.71
N ILE A 273 8.32 6.95 34.69
CA ILE A 273 7.79 7.70 33.57
C ILE A 273 8.74 8.84 33.25
N ILE A 274 9.12 8.92 31.98
CA ILE A 274 9.79 10.12 31.47
C ILE A 274 8.71 11.10 31.00
N GLN A 275 8.74 12.30 31.57
CA GLN A 275 7.92 13.44 31.19
C GLN A 275 8.78 14.48 30.47
N ARG A 276 8.15 15.53 29.95
CA ARG A 276 8.83 16.58 29.17
C ARG A 276 10.10 17.11 29.82
N GLU A 277 10.08 17.31 31.13
CA GLU A 277 11.14 17.98 31.92
C GLU A 277 11.66 17.18 33.12
N GLU A 278 11.12 15.98 33.36
CA GLU A 278 11.47 15.19 34.53
C GLU A 278 11.37 13.68 34.35
N LEU A 279 12.19 12.94 35.10
CA LEU A 279 11.99 11.51 35.35
C LEU A 279 11.23 11.34 36.66
N THR A 280 10.09 10.68 36.60
CA THR A 280 9.17 10.55 37.73
C THR A 280 8.93 9.09 38.07
N ARG A 281 9.03 8.77 39.36
CA ARG A 281 8.70 7.45 39.90
C ARG A 281 7.31 7.50 40.54
N LEU A 282 6.44 6.60 40.08
CA LEU A 282 5.10 6.41 40.60
C LEU A 282 5.05 5.22 41.57
N ARG A 283 4.34 5.40 42.69
CA ARG A 283 4.12 4.34 43.69
C ARG A 283 2.68 4.33 44.18
N ASP A 284 2.12 3.13 44.25
CA ASP A 284 0.91 2.81 45.01
C ASP A 284 1.35 2.43 46.43
N LEU A 285 1.10 3.31 47.40
CA LEU A 285 1.57 3.17 48.78
C LEU A 285 0.58 2.36 49.63
N ASN A 286 -0.69 2.33 49.24
CA ASN A 286 -1.78 1.73 50.00
C ASN A 286 -2.29 0.40 49.41
N ALA A 287 -1.80 0.02 48.22
CA ALA A 287 -2.13 -1.17 47.45
C ALA A 287 -3.60 -1.26 46.99
N ASP A 288 -4.28 -0.12 46.76
CA ASP A 288 -5.65 -0.05 46.22
C ASP A 288 -5.68 -0.09 44.67
N GLY A 289 -4.51 -0.15 44.04
CA GLY A 289 -4.34 -0.15 42.60
C GLY A 289 -4.53 1.22 41.98
N VAL A 290 -4.31 2.31 42.71
CA VAL A 290 -4.20 3.70 42.25
C VAL A 290 -2.86 4.26 42.74
N ILE A 291 -2.24 5.13 41.96
CA ILE A 291 -0.97 5.76 42.32
C ILE A 291 -1.22 6.86 43.35
N ASP A 292 -0.57 6.75 44.51
CA ASP A 292 -0.62 7.73 45.60
C ASP A 292 0.50 8.77 45.51
N GLU A 293 1.66 8.39 44.97
CA GLU A 293 2.87 9.21 45.01
C GLU A 293 3.50 9.38 43.61
N TYR A 294 3.85 10.63 43.31
CA TYR A 294 4.60 11.07 42.13
C TYR A 294 5.90 11.70 42.62
N ALA A 295 7.00 10.94 42.58
CA ALA A 295 8.30 11.42 43.02
C ALA A 295 9.14 11.83 41.81
N ALA A 296 9.34 13.12 41.60
CA ALA A 296 10.29 13.65 40.62
C ALA A 296 11.72 13.32 41.08
N ILE A 297 12.38 12.39 40.39
CA ILE A 297 13.70 11.86 40.75
C ILE A 297 14.80 12.69 40.09
N SER A 298 14.66 12.97 38.81
CA SER A 298 15.59 13.82 38.05
C SER A 298 14.83 14.98 37.45
N THR A 299 15.32 16.18 37.68
CA THR A 299 14.95 17.42 36.99
C THR A 299 16.26 18.07 36.57
N GLY A 300 16.41 18.50 35.33
CA GLY A 300 17.72 19.06 34.97
C GLY A 300 17.99 19.43 33.52
N TRP A 301 17.20 19.00 32.54
CA TRP A 301 17.33 19.52 31.19
C TRP A 301 16.42 20.75 30.99
N PRO A 302 16.96 21.88 30.49
CA PRO A 302 16.20 23.12 30.39
C PRO A 302 15.09 23.04 29.34
N VAL A 303 13.92 23.59 29.67
CA VAL A 303 12.82 23.84 28.73
C VAL A 303 12.56 25.35 28.69
N THR A 304 12.53 25.94 27.50
CA THR A 304 12.21 27.36 27.31
C THR A 304 10.84 27.52 26.67
N GLY A 305 10.23 28.72 26.74
CA GLY A 305 8.89 28.95 26.19
C GLY A 305 8.78 28.81 24.66
N HIS A 306 9.89 28.66 23.94
CA HIS A 306 9.95 28.39 22.50
C HIS A 306 10.31 26.94 22.18
N ASP A 307 10.58 26.11 23.19
CA ASP A 307 11.02 24.73 23.04
C ASP A 307 9.81 23.80 22.90
N SER A 308 9.57 23.33 21.68
CA SER A 308 8.64 22.21 21.42
C SER A 308 9.33 20.84 21.58
N GLY A 309 10.60 20.82 22.01
CA GLY A 309 11.35 19.60 22.26
C GLY A 309 10.79 18.82 23.45
N THR A 310 10.68 17.52 23.26
CA THR A 310 10.12 16.58 24.23
C THR A 310 11.20 15.59 24.69
N ALA A 311 10.96 14.94 25.84
CA ALA A 311 11.74 13.77 26.22
C ALA A 311 10.97 12.53 25.75
N ARG A 312 11.67 11.59 25.11
CA ARG A 312 11.08 10.40 24.49
C ARG A 312 11.91 9.16 24.78
N GLY A 313 11.22 8.05 24.95
CA GLY A 313 11.80 6.77 25.30
C GLY A 313 12.33 6.74 26.74
N LEU A 314 12.11 5.62 27.42
CA LEU A 314 12.73 5.33 28.70
C LEU A 314 13.19 3.88 28.66
N MET A 315 14.48 3.64 28.83
CA MET A 315 15.04 2.30 28.76
C MET A 315 16.00 2.04 29.93
N PRO A 316 15.82 0.96 30.70
CA PRO A 316 16.75 0.59 31.76
C PRO A 316 18.07 0.08 31.17
N VAL A 317 19.20 0.54 31.69
CA VAL A 317 20.55 0.08 31.33
C VAL A 317 21.39 -0.07 32.58
N GLY A 318 21.58 -1.33 33.03
CA GLY A 318 22.21 -1.59 34.32
C GLY A 318 21.41 -0.95 35.46
N ASP A 319 22.08 -0.16 36.29
CA ASP A 319 21.43 0.62 37.35
C ASP A 319 20.85 1.95 36.84
N ASP A 320 21.12 2.37 35.61
CA ASP A 320 20.72 3.67 35.07
C ASP A 320 19.55 3.56 34.08
N PHE A 321 19.11 4.71 33.57
CA PHE A 321 18.16 4.85 32.47
C PHE A 321 18.77 5.60 31.29
N LEU A 322 18.33 5.28 30.08
CA LEU A 322 18.55 6.09 28.89
C LEU A 322 17.26 6.79 28.47
N VAL A 323 17.41 8.06 28.06
CA VAL A 323 16.35 8.96 27.61
C VAL A 323 16.83 9.76 26.40
N MET A 324 15.96 10.02 25.44
CA MET A 324 16.27 10.85 24.27
C MET A 324 15.61 12.23 24.39
N LEU A 325 16.33 13.26 23.96
CA LEU A 325 15.83 14.62 23.92
C LEU A 325 15.68 15.09 22.47
N THR A 326 14.46 15.43 22.07
CA THR A 326 14.11 15.82 20.69
C THR A 326 14.67 17.19 20.29
N LYS A 327 15.19 17.35 19.07
CA LYS A 327 15.60 18.66 18.50
C LYS A 327 14.66 19.07 17.36
N THR A 328 13.59 19.79 17.68
CA THR A 328 12.58 20.25 16.71
C THR A 328 12.97 21.53 15.95
N SER A 329 14.01 22.25 16.40
CA SER A 329 14.52 23.44 15.73
C SER A 329 15.95 23.77 16.14
N GLU A 330 16.62 24.63 15.37
CA GLU A 330 17.91 25.21 15.75
C GLU A 330 17.84 26.19 16.93
N GLN A 331 16.64 26.56 17.37
CA GLN A 331 16.40 27.41 18.55
C GLN A 331 16.04 26.57 19.79
N ALA A 332 16.14 25.25 19.71
CA ALA A 332 15.84 24.35 20.82
C ALA A 332 16.80 24.58 22.00
N SER A 333 16.36 24.22 23.20
CA SER A 333 17.13 24.40 24.44
C SER A 333 18.47 23.63 24.41
N GLU A 334 19.38 23.98 25.31
CA GLU A 334 20.64 23.26 25.47
C GLU A 334 20.39 21.74 25.65
N HIS A 335 21.27 20.92 25.08
CA HIS A 335 21.20 19.45 25.11
C HIS A 335 20.08 18.79 24.29
N ARG A 336 19.26 19.54 23.54
CA ARG A 336 18.31 18.93 22.60
C ARG A 336 19.05 18.24 21.44
N GLY A 337 18.54 17.10 20.99
CA GLY A 337 19.16 16.23 19.99
C GLY A 337 20.20 15.27 20.57
N THR A 338 20.08 14.95 21.86
CA THR A 338 21.05 14.12 22.59
C THR A 338 20.41 12.89 23.23
N LEU A 339 21.26 11.92 23.53
CA LEU A 339 20.98 10.77 24.36
C LEU A 339 21.54 11.04 25.77
N VAL A 340 20.66 10.96 26.76
CA VAL A 340 20.94 11.23 28.18
C VAL A 340 20.92 9.92 28.95
N ARG A 341 21.89 9.75 29.85
CA ARG A 341 21.87 8.71 30.88
C ARG A 341 21.50 9.33 32.22
N ILE A 342 20.53 8.73 32.92
CA ILE A 342 20.01 9.19 34.21
C ILE A 342 20.16 8.08 35.24
N SER A 343 20.90 8.34 36.32
CA SER A 343 21.04 7.42 37.45
C SER A 343 19.82 7.45 38.37
N ARG A 344 19.61 6.38 39.17
CA ARG A 344 18.45 6.28 40.09
C ARG A 344 18.40 7.35 41.16
N ASP A 345 19.51 8.01 41.44
CA ASP A 345 19.58 9.14 42.38
C ASP A 345 19.20 10.49 41.75
N GLY A 346 18.93 10.51 40.43
CA GLY A 346 18.56 11.68 39.68
C GLY A 346 19.71 12.44 39.04
N SER A 347 20.97 12.01 39.23
CA SER A 347 22.09 12.57 38.48
C SER A 347 22.07 12.09 37.02
N TRP A 348 22.56 12.91 36.09
CA TRP A 348 22.56 12.57 34.66
C TRP A 348 23.78 13.09 33.90
N ASP A 349 24.10 12.44 32.79
CA ASP A 349 25.17 12.82 31.87
C ASP A 349 24.81 12.56 30.40
N LEU A 350 25.47 13.29 29.48
CA LEU A 350 25.29 13.10 28.03
C LEU A 350 26.16 11.94 27.53
N VAL A 351 25.53 11.02 26.81
CA VAL A 351 26.21 9.82 26.27
C VAL A 351 26.21 9.75 24.75
N GLY A 352 25.37 10.53 24.06
CA GLY A 352 25.39 10.65 22.59
C GLY A 352 24.68 11.92 22.07
N ASP A 353 24.91 12.25 20.80
CA ASP A 353 24.31 13.39 20.08
C ASP A 353 23.94 13.01 18.63
N GLY A 354 23.32 13.95 17.91
CA GLY A 354 22.94 13.78 16.50
C GLY A 354 21.49 13.32 16.28
N LEU A 355 20.68 13.24 17.33
CA LEU A 355 19.25 12.93 17.22
C LEU A 355 18.45 14.15 16.75
N LEU A 356 17.36 13.91 16.03
CA LEU A 356 16.47 14.95 15.51
C LEU A 356 15.06 14.79 16.06
N GLU A 357 14.34 13.76 15.64
CA GLU A 357 12.97 13.43 16.08
C GLU A 357 12.90 11.99 16.61
N PRO A 358 13.61 11.67 17.71
CA PRO A 358 13.54 10.35 18.32
C PRO A 358 12.13 10.05 18.85
N THR A 359 11.63 8.85 18.59
CA THR A 359 10.28 8.42 19.02
C THR A 359 10.30 7.34 20.10
N GLY A 360 11.33 6.49 20.15
CA GLY A 360 11.42 5.46 21.18
C GLY A 360 12.69 4.60 21.13
N PHE A 361 12.83 3.74 22.15
CA PHE A 361 13.85 2.70 22.22
C PHE A 361 13.26 1.34 21.93
N SER A 362 14.13 0.43 21.51
CA SER A 362 13.90 -1.00 21.64
C SER A 362 15.04 -1.66 22.40
N SER A 363 14.71 -2.35 23.50
CA SER A 363 15.68 -3.14 24.26
C SER A 363 16.08 -4.38 23.47
N GLY A 364 17.38 -4.56 23.21
CA GLY A 364 17.87 -5.61 22.32
C GLY A 364 18.48 -6.83 23.00
N SER A 365 18.32 -7.98 22.33
CA SER A 365 19.25 -9.11 22.42
C SER A 365 20.18 -9.10 21.20
N GLY A 366 21.39 -9.69 21.32
CA GLY A 366 22.34 -9.86 20.21
C GLY A 366 23.16 -8.62 19.80
N HIS A 367 22.50 -7.50 19.46
CA HIS A 367 23.15 -6.31 18.85
C HIS A 367 23.10 -5.03 19.71
N GLY A 368 22.51 -5.11 20.91
CA GLY A 368 22.30 -3.95 21.77
C GLY A 368 21.00 -3.20 21.46
N PRO A 369 20.72 -2.10 22.19
CA PRO A 369 19.48 -1.37 22.03
C PRO A 369 19.39 -0.67 20.67
N ALA A 370 18.17 -0.45 20.19
CA ALA A 370 17.92 0.31 18.97
C ALA A 370 17.20 1.63 19.27
N ILE A 371 17.54 2.67 18.53
CA ILE A 371 16.89 3.99 18.55
C ILE A 371 16.06 4.16 17.28
N ILE A 372 14.89 4.76 17.43
CA ILE A 372 13.99 5.13 16.33
C ILE A 372 14.01 6.65 16.21
N ASP A 373 14.48 7.19 15.08
CA ASP A 373 14.48 8.62 14.78
C ASP A 373 13.70 8.91 13.49
N GLN A 374 12.83 9.92 13.52
CA GLN A 374 11.89 10.22 12.45
C GLN A 374 12.38 11.30 11.46
N ALA A 375 13.23 12.27 11.85
CA ALA A 375 13.26 13.57 11.16
C ALA A 375 14.14 13.68 9.90
N ALA A 376 15.26 12.98 9.79
CA ALA A 376 16.11 13.15 8.61
C ALA A 376 17.09 12.00 8.45
N SER A 377 17.00 11.28 7.33
CA SER A 377 18.10 10.43 6.82
C SER A 377 18.46 9.18 7.63
N THR A 378 18.09 9.07 8.90
CA THR A 378 18.37 7.93 9.76
C THR A 378 17.07 7.30 10.22
N GLY A 379 16.82 6.05 9.84
CA GLY A 379 15.66 5.30 10.33
C GLY A 379 15.98 4.66 11.67
N VAL A 380 16.07 3.33 11.70
CA VAL A 380 16.41 2.58 12.90
C VAL A 380 17.93 2.53 13.07
N LEU A 381 18.41 2.89 14.26
CA LEU A 381 19.82 2.95 14.62
C LEU A 381 20.14 1.87 15.66
N PRO A 382 21.04 0.91 15.39
CA PRO A 382 21.59 0.08 16.44
C PRO A 382 22.56 0.93 17.27
N MET A 383 22.41 0.93 18.60
CA MET A 383 23.33 1.65 19.47
C MET A 383 24.67 0.91 19.54
N ILE A 384 25.70 1.53 18.97
CA ILE A 384 27.07 1.00 19.03
C ILE A 384 27.75 1.54 20.31
N PRO A 385 28.28 0.67 21.20
CA PRO A 385 28.99 1.13 22.38
C PRO A 385 30.15 2.08 22.04
N ASN A 386 30.23 3.20 22.77
CA ASN A 386 31.26 4.24 22.63
C ASN A 386 31.22 5.09 21.35
N VAL A 387 30.18 4.96 20.51
CA VAL A 387 29.92 5.92 19.42
C VAL A 387 29.05 7.05 19.97
N ARG A 388 29.56 8.28 19.92
CA ARG A 388 28.85 9.47 20.42
C ARG A 388 27.97 10.13 19.36
N ASP A 389 28.48 10.24 18.13
CA ASP A 389 27.75 10.80 17.00
C ASP A 389 26.88 9.70 16.37
N LEU A 390 25.57 9.83 16.52
CA LEU A 390 24.59 8.86 16.01
C LEU A 390 24.14 9.18 14.58
N SER A 391 24.65 10.24 13.96
CA SER A 391 24.28 10.62 12.60
C SER A 391 24.80 9.63 11.56
N GLY A 392 23.96 9.27 10.58
CA GLY A 392 24.36 8.47 9.41
C GLY A 392 24.64 6.98 9.62
N GLN A 393 24.39 6.41 10.80
CA GLN A 393 24.72 5.01 11.17
C GLN A 393 23.50 4.06 11.18
N GLY A 394 22.49 4.30 10.34
CA GLY A 394 21.18 3.65 10.47
C GLY A 394 20.70 2.89 9.24
N VAL A 395 19.63 2.12 9.43
CA VAL A 395 18.82 1.55 8.35
C VAL A 395 17.65 2.48 8.06
N ARG A 396 17.59 3.01 6.86
CA ARG A 396 16.56 3.95 6.42
C ARG A 396 15.28 3.19 6.08
N LEU A 397 14.16 3.67 6.62
CA LEU A 397 12.83 3.16 6.23
C LEU A 397 12.42 3.78 4.89
N PRO A 398 11.61 3.07 4.07
CA PRO A 398 11.16 3.58 2.78
C PRO A 398 10.34 4.87 2.91
N ALA A 399 10.35 5.70 1.86
CA ALA A 399 9.65 6.97 1.81
C ALA A 399 8.17 6.85 2.24
N GLY A 400 7.71 7.83 3.04
CA GLY A 400 6.35 7.85 3.60
C GLY A 400 6.18 7.02 4.89
N ALA A 401 7.23 6.35 5.38
CA ALA A 401 7.19 5.74 6.71
C ALA A 401 7.26 6.79 7.83
N SER A 402 6.48 6.58 8.89
CA SER A 402 6.47 7.36 10.13
C SER A 402 6.60 6.41 11.33
N PRO A 403 7.82 5.94 11.64
CA PRO A 403 8.02 4.92 12.67
C PRO A 403 7.68 5.46 14.07
N ARG A 404 6.90 4.69 14.84
CA ARG A 404 6.41 5.09 16.16
C ARG A 404 7.05 4.32 17.31
N SER A 405 7.22 3.02 17.13
CA SER A 405 7.71 2.11 18.17
C SER A 405 8.34 0.88 17.51
N ALA A 406 9.19 0.17 18.24
CA ALA A 406 9.84 -1.02 17.74
C ALA A 406 10.16 -2.04 18.83
N MET A 407 10.18 -3.31 18.46
CA MET A 407 10.56 -4.42 19.35
C MET A 407 11.56 -5.35 18.67
N TRP A 408 12.54 -5.84 19.43
CA TRP A 408 13.38 -6.95 18.98
C TRP A 408 12.63 -8.26 19.10
N LEU A 409 12.90 -9.18 18.16
CA LEU A 409 12.45 -10.56 18.24
C LEU A 409 13.57 -11.41 18.85
N GLU A 410 13.29 -12.01 20.01
CA GLU A 410 14.25 -12.84 20.74
C GLU A 410 14.22 -14.32 20.31
N SER A 411 13.20 -14.70 19.57
CA SER A 411 12.89 -16.07 19.17
C SER A 411 12.20 -16.11 17.79
N GLY A 412 11.91 -17.31 17.31
CA GLY A 412 11.19 -17.51 16.05
C GLY A 412 12.05 -17.28 14.79
N PRO A 413 11.40 -17.21 13.61
CA PRO A 413 12.09 -17.19 12.30
C PRO A 413 12.87 -15.90 12.03
N TRP A 414 12.60 -14.84 12.78
CA TRP A 414 13.23 -13.52 12.62
C TRP A 414 13.97 -13.10 13.88
N LYS A 415 14.46 -14.09 14.63
CA LYS A 415 15.31 -13.83 15.79
C LYS A 415 16.44 -12.86 15.43
N ASP A 416 16.77 -11.95 16.35
CA ASP A 416 17.79 -10.92 16.23
C ASP A 416 17.46 -9.87 15.15
N GLN A 417 16.17 -9.66 14.88
CA GLN A 417 15.68 -8.63 13.97
C GLN A 417 14.63 -7.76 14.66
N LEU A 418 14.41 -6.56 14.12
CA LEU A 418 13.53 -5.57 14.72
C LEU A 418 12.20 -5.49 13.99
N LEU A 419 11.08 -5.54 14.71
CA LEU A 419 9.77 -5.15 14.20
C LEU A 419 9.54 -3.67 14.49
N VAL A 420 9.20 -2.90 13.46
CA VAL A 420 8.94 -1.46 13.53
C VAL A 420 7.51 -1.20 13.10
N VAL A 421 6.76 -0.49 13.93
CA VAL A 421 5.39 -0.06 13.62
C VAL A 421 5.37 1.37 13.12
N ASP A 422 4.42 1.65 12.25
CA ASP A 422 4.35 2.90 11.49
C ASP A 422 2.96 3.54 11.61
N GLY A 423 2.93 4.84 11.93
CA GLY A 423 1.70 5.62 12.04
C GLY A 423 1.14 6.11 10.69
N GLY A 424 1.94 6.19 9.63
CA GLY A 424 1.54 6.64 8.29
C GLY A 424 1.43 5.53 7.23
N GLY A 425 2.00 4.35 7.50
CA GLY A 425 2.02 3.20 6.60
C GLY A 425 1.20 1.98 7.04
N HIS A 426 0.39 2.12 8.09
CA HIS A 426 -0.67 1.20 8.55
C HIS A 426 -0.24 -0.26 8.80
N GLY A 427 0.98 -0.50 9.31
CA GLY A 427 1.48 -1.87 9.41
C GLY A 427 2.81 -2.07 10.14
N ILE A 428 3.29 -3.32 10.07
CA ILE A 428 4.55 -3.78 10.64
C ILE A 428 5.58 -3.93 9.53
N ARG A 429 6.79 -3.40 9.78
CA ARG A 429 7.98 -3.67 8.99
C ARG A 429 9.00 -4.42 9.82
N ARG A 430 9.90 -5.13 9.15
CA ARG A 430 11.01 -5.83 9.77
C ARG A 430 12.33 -5.25 9.29
N VAL A 431 13.25 -5.02 10.21
CA VAL A 431 14.61 -4.56 9.93
C VAL A 431 15.58 -5.69 10.26
N ALA A 432 16.30 -6.16 9.26
CA ALA A 432 17.44 -7.07 9.43
C ALA A 432 18.73 -6.27 9.28
N PHE A 433 19.51 -6.19 10.36
CA PHE A 433 20.79 -5.53 10.34
C PHE A 433 21.85 -6.37 9.63
N ASP A 434 22.74 -5.67 8.96
CA ASP A 434 23.94 -6.20 8.34
C ASP A 434 25.15 -5.45 8.89
N GLN A 435 25.96 -6.15 9.68
CA GLN A 435 27.19 -5.60 10.23
C GLN A 435 28.30 -5.66 9.18
N HIS A 436 29.00 -4.54 8.98
CA HIS A 436 30.15 -4.42 8.09
C HIS A 436 31.36 -3.84 8.83
N ASP A 437 32.46 -3.62 8.11
CA ASP A 437 33.77 -3.26 8.66
C ASP A 437 33.74 -2.03 9.58
N ASN A 438 32.91 -1.03 9.27
CA ASN A 438 32.89 0.28 9.91
C ASN A 438 31.56 0.65 10.58
N GLY A 439 30.60 -0.29 10.70
CA GLY A 439 29.30 0.01 11.29
C GLY A 439 28.21 -0.98 10.94
N PHE A 440 26.99 -0.48 10.92
CA PHE A 440 25.80 -1.23 10.56
C PHE A 440 25.10 -0.60 9.37
N GLN A 441 24.50 -1.47 8.58
CA GLN A 441 23.53 -1.14 7.55
C GLN A 441 22.47 -2.24 7.53
N GLY A 442 21.66 -2.38 6.48
CA GLY A 442 20.72 -3.50 6.45
C GLY A 442 19.45 -3.30 5.64
N ALA A 443 18.58 -4.30 5.76
CA ALA A 443 17.37 -4.43 4.96
C ALA A 443 16.09 -4.17 5.75
N VAL A 444 15.11 -3.56 5.07
CA VAL A 444 13.73 -3.37 5.52
C VAL A 444 12.81 -4.22 4.66
N PHE A 445 11.96 -4.99 5.32
CA PHE A 445 10.95 -5.84 4.69
C PHE A 445 9.57 -5.45 5.18
N ARG A 446 8.57 -5.59 4.31
CA ARG A 446 7.18 -5.48 4.75
C ARG A 446 6.74 -6.78 5.42
N VAL A 447 6.01 -6.66 6.52
CA VAL A 447 5.45 -7.83 7.23
C VAL A 447 3.94 -7.85 7.08
N SER A 448 3.23 -6.89 7.67
CA SER A 448 1.77 -6.96 7.80
C SER A 448 1.13 -5.58 7.66
N GLN A 449 -0.12 -5.51 7.20
CA GLN A 449 -1.00 -4.34 7.28
C GLN A 449 -2.36 -4.75 7.90
N GLY A 450 -3.38 -3.91 7.78
CA GLY A 450 -4.73 -4.16 8.34
C GLY A 450 -4.79 -4.03 9.87
N LEU A 451 -3.71 -3.54 10.48
CA LEU A 451 -3.57 -3.43 11.92
C LEU A 451 -4.05 -2.08 12.49
N GLY A 452 -4.78 -1.30 11.69
CA GLY A 452 -5.42 -0.04 12.08
C GLY A 452 -4.95 1.07 11.15
N ASP A 453 -5.57 2.24 11.26
CA ASP A 453 -5.17 3.43 10.50
C ASP A 453 -3.92 4.10 11.12
N SER A 454 -3.59 3.80 12.36
CA SER A 454 -2.29 4.12 12.94
C SER A 454 -1.95 3.12 14.04
N ILE A 455 -0.67 2.83 14.21
CA ILE A 455 -0.16 1.98 15.29
C ILE A 455 0.75 2.84 16.17
N ASP A 456 0.40 2.94 17.44
CA ASP A 456 1.09 3.80 18.39
C ASP A 456 2.30 3.09 19.01
N HIS A 457 2.11 1.85 19.45
CA HIS A 457 3.13 1.13 20.22
C HIS A 457 3.10 -0.37 19.94
N ILE A 458 4.27 -1.01 20.00
CA ILE A 458 4.47 -2.46 19.94
C ILE A 458 5.32 -2.92 21.13
N MET A 459 5.10 -4.13 21.64
CA MET A 459 6.00 -4.78 22.60
C MET A 459 5.89 -6.30 22.53
N GLY A 460 6.94 -6.98 23.02
CA GLY A 460 6.87 -8.40 23.34
C GLY A 460 6.12 -8.64 24.65
N GLY A 461 5.38 -9.75 24.72
CA GLY A 461 4.75 -10.28 25.91
C GLY A 461 5.29 -11.67 26.27
N PRO A 462 4.71 -12.33 27.28
CA PRO A 462 5.04 -13.71 27.63
C PRO A 462 4.85 -14.67 26.44
N GLU A 463 5.60 -15.76 26.40
CA GLU A 463 5.44 -16.85 25.41
C GLU A 463 5.47 -16.37 23.94
N ASP A 464 6.37 -15.44 23.60
CA ASP A 464 6.55 -14.89 22.24
C ASP A 464 5.32 -14.13 21.68
N GLN A 465 4.41 -13.69 22.55
CA GLN A 465 3.28 -12.85 22.17
C GLN A 465 3.75 -11.46 21.72
N ILE A 466 3.08 -10.89 20.73
CA ILE A 466 3.32 -9.51 20.29
C ILE A 466 2.07 -8.68 20.59
N TRP A 467 2.21 -7.61 21.36
CA TRP A 467 1.13 -6.71 21.71
C TRP A 467 1.26 -5.39 20.96
N LEU A 468 0.14 -4.89 20.46
CA LEU A 468 0.06 -3.60 19.77
C LEU A 468 -1.13 -2.78 20.25
N VAL A 469 -0.96 -1.46 20.29
CA VAL A 469 -2.08 -0.52 20.37
C VAL A 469 -2.16 0.26 19.06
N SER A 470 -3.37 0.35 18.52
CA SER A 470 -3.66 0.96 17.23
C SER A 470 -4.97 1.73 17.28
N HIS A 471 -5.15 2.67 16.37
CA HIS A 471 -6.36 3.48 16.22
C HIS A 471 -6.94 3.28 14.82
N ASP A 472 -8.26 3.18 14.72
CA ASP A 472 -9.01 3.25 13.47
C ASP A 472 -10.28 4.10 13.66
N ASP A 473 -11.10 4.24 12.62
CA ASP A 473 -12.39 4.98 12.67
C ASP A 473 -13.35 4.52 13.78
N ARG A 474 -13.16 3.32 14.36
CA ARG A 474 -13.96 2.79 15.48
C ARG A 474 -13.33 3.05 16.84
N GLY A 475 -12.16 3.70 16.88
CA GLY A 475 -11.43 4.08 18.08
C GLY A 475 -10.19 3.22 18.36
N PRO A 476 -9.60 3.37 19.57
CA PRO A 476 -8.41 2.64 19.96
C PRO A 476 -8.70 1.16 20.20
N ARG A 477 -7.74 0.33 19.82
CA ARG A 477 -7.81 -1.13 19.95
C ARG A 477 -6.47 -1.71 20.39
N LEU A 478 -6.55 -2.69 21.29
CA LEU A 478 -5.46 -3.59 21.65
C LEU A 478 -5.49 -4.79 20.72
N SER A 479 -4.33 -5.15 20.17
CA SER A 479 -4.17 -6.35 19.37
C SER A 479 -3.08 -7.25 19.96
N ARG A 480 -3.38 -8.55 20.08
CA ARG A 480 -2.38 -9.59 20.35
C ARG A 480 -2.13 -10.35 19.06
N LEU A 481 -0.89 -10.37 18.59
CA LEU A 481 -0.48 -11.16 17.44
C LEU A 481 0.22 -12.44 17.89
N GLU A 482 -0.11 -13.52 17.20
CA GLU A 482 0.54 -14.81 17.31
C GLU A 482 1.14 -15.16 15.94
N MET A 483 2.42 -15.52 15.92
CA MET A 483 3.11 -15.90 14.68
C MET A 483 3.03 -17.42 14.49
N HIS A 484 2.51 -17.88 13.35
CA HIS A 484 2.32 -19.29 13.02
C HIS A 484 2.93 -19.65 11.66
N ARG A 485 3.57 -20.84 11.59
CA ARG A 485 4.10 -21.58 10.42
C ARG A 485 4.95 -20.82 9.37
N HIS A 486 5.82 -21.57 8.71
CA HIS A 486 6.78 -21.08 7.72
C HIS A 486 6.12 -20.64 6.40
N LEU A 487 6.21 -19.36 6.09
CA LEU A 487 5.89 -18.78 4.78
C LEU A 487 7.15 -18.57 3.96
N PHE A 488 7.01 -18.52 2.63
CA PHE A 488 8.12 -18.20 1.72
C PHE A 488 8.28 -16.67 1.61
N GLN A 489 9.42 -16.16 2.04
CA GLN A 489 9.72 -14.72 2.11
C GLN A 489 11.24 -14.50 2.12
N MET A 490 11.67 -13.27 1.79
CA MET A 490 13.04 -12.84 2.09
C MET A 490 13.20 -12.68 3.61
N GLU A 491 14.31 -13.20 4.15
CA GLU A 491 14.66 -13.17 5.58
C GLU A 491 15.77 -12.17 5.88
N SER A 492 16.80 -12.09 5.05
CA SER A 492 17.88 -11.11 5.19
C SER A 492 18.51 -10.79 3.84
N ILE A 493 19.19 -9.65 3.80
CA ILE A 493 20.07 -9.26 2.71
C ILE A 493 21.39 -8.85 3.35
N GLU A 494 22.49 -9.35 2.84
CA GLU A 494 23.85 -8.99 3.23
C GLU A 494 24.61 -8.44 2.02
N ALA A 495 25.29 -7.31 2.15
CA ALA A 495 26.09 -6.74 1.06
C ALA A 495 27.52 -7.28 1.04
N TYR A 496 28.11 -7.37 -0.14
CA TYR A 496 29.49 -7.75 -0.39
C TYR A 496 30.07 -6.77 -1.40
N ALA A 497 31.40 -6.66 -1.47
CA ALA A 497 32.10 -5.82 -2.45
C ALA A 497 31.67 -6.11 -3.90
N ASN A 498 31.23 -7.35 -4.16
CA ASN A 498 30.88 -7.85 -5.49
C ASN A 498 29.40 -8.27 -5.64
N GLY A 499 28.52 -7.84 -4.72
CA GLY A 499 27.11 -8.21 -4.85
C GLY A 499 26.29 -8.22 -3.56
N LEU A 500 25.10 -8.82 -3.63
CA LEU A 500 24.16 -8.97 -2.52
C LEU A 500 23.83 -10.45 -2.29
N LEU A 501 23.87 -10.91 -1.04
CA LEU A 501 23.39 -12.21 -0.63
C LEU A 501 21.97 -12.06 -0.06
N VAL A 502 20.98 -12.62 -0.75
CA VAL A 502 19.58 -12.64 -0.31
C VAL A 502 19.23 -14.01 0.24
N ARG A 503 18.76 -14.09 1.48
CA ARG A 503 18.31 -15.34 2.11
C ARG A 503 16.80 -15.40 2.17
N PHE A 504 16.25 -16.59 1.92
CA PHE A 504 14.82 -16.87 1.99
C PHE A 504 14.52 -17.93 3.04
N SER A 505 13.30 -17.88 3.57
CA SER A 505 12.78 -18.82 4.57
C SER A 505 12.55 -20.24 4.05
N ASP A 506 12.53 -20.42 2.74
CA ASP A 506 12.30 -21.70 2.07
C ASP A 506 13.10 -21.79 0.77
N SER A 507 13.25 -23.00 0.24
CA SER A 507 14.05 -23.22 -0.96
C SER A 507 13.43 -22.50 -2.16
N VAL A 508 14.20 -21.61 -2.79
CA VAL A 508 13.76 -20.84 -3.95
C VAL A 508 13.62 -21.73 -5.17
N GLU A 509 12.67 -21.42 -6.04
CA GLU A 509 12.57 -22.03 -7.37
C GLU A 509 13.78 -21.58 -8.24
N PRO A 510 14.74 -22.47 -8.55
CA PRO A 510 15.99 -22.06 -9.19
C PRO A 510 15.81 -21.50 -10.59
N LEU A 511 14.75 -21.92 -11.32
CA LEU A 511 14.45 -21.40 -12.65
C LEU A 511 14.06 -19.91 -12.63
N ILE A 512 13.46 -19.44 -11.53
CA ILE A 512 13.13 -18.02 -11.36
C ILE A 512 14.33 -17.28 -10.76
N ALA A 513 14.88 -17.80 -9.67
CA ALA A 513 15.87 -17.10 -8.86
C ALA A 513 17.23 -16.92 -9.56
N SER A 514 17.57 -17.76 -10.54
CA SER A 514 18.85 -17.65 -11.28
C SER A 514 18.78 -16.68 -12.46
N GLU A 515 17.60 -16.16 -12.81
CA GLU A 515 17.45 -15.22 -13.92
C GLU A 515 17.77 -13.78 -13.47
N PRO A 516 18.77 -13.10 -14.08
CA PRO A 516 19.05 -11.70 -13.75
C PRO A 516 17.84 -10.78 -13.90
N SER A 517 16.98 -11.02 -14.88
CA SER A 517 15.74 -10.24 -15.10
C SER A 517 14.67 -10.45 -14.02
N ALA A 518 14.84 -11.44 -13.13
CA ALA A 518 13.98 -11.62 -11.94
C ALA A 518 14.38 -10.69 -10.78
N TRP A 519 15.50 -9.98 -10.87
CA TRP A 519 16.04 -9.10 -9.84
C TRP A 519 16.11 -7.66 -10.37
N PHE A 520 15.05 -6.89 -10.13
CA PHE A 520 15.04 -5.47 -10.51
C PHE A 520 15.46 -4.63 -9.30
N ILE A 521 16.59 -3.94 -9.41
CA ILE A 521 17.18 -3.20 -8.29
C ILE A 521 17.37 -1.74 -8.73
N MET A 522 16.69 -0.84 -8.03
CA MET A 522 16.87 0.60 -8.17
C MET A 522 17.74 1.11 -7.03
N MET A 523 18.52 2.15 -7.28
CA MET A 523 19.43 2.76 -6.35
C MET A 523 19.21 4.28 -6.31
N GLU A 524 19.06 4.81 -5.10
CA GLU A 524 18.96 6.25 -4.84
C GLU A 524 20.17 6.70 -4.00
N SER A 525 20.72 7.89 -4.26
CA SER A 525 21.76 8.46 -3.39
C SER A 525 21.17 9.02 -2.09
N LEU A 526 21.74 8.61 -0.95
CA LEU A 526 21.38 9.14 0.37
C LEU A 526 21.86 10.58 0.60
N ASN A 527 22.93 11.00 -0.10
CA ASN A 527 23.66 12.24 0.17
C ASN A 527 23.26 13.44 -0.71
N GLY A 528 22.30 13.30 -1.61
CA GLY A 528 21.68 14.41 -2.36
C GLY A 528 22.61 15.26 -3.25
N ALA A 529 23.88 14.90 -3.39
CA ALA A 529 24.84 15.63 -4.20
C ALA A 529 24.62 15.33 -5.69
N ASN A 530 23.68 16.04 -6.33
CA ASN A 530 23.75 16.50 -7.74
C ASN A 530 22.43 17.05 -8.32
N GLY A 531 21.43 17.45 -7.53
CA GLY A 531 20.26 18.16 -8.07
C GLY A 531 19.50 17.40 -9.18
N ARG A 532 19.66 16.08 -9.22
CA ARG A 532 18.89 15.13 -10.01
C ARG A 532 18.39 14.05 -9.06
N ASN A 533 17.08 13.84 -9.04
CA ASN A 533 16.41 12.69 -8.42
C ASN A 533 16.70 11.40 -9.22
N ALA A 534 17.97 11.13 -9.55
CA ALA A 534 18.32 10.01 -10.42
C ALA A 534 18.22 8.71 -9.61
N MET A 535 17.09 8.01 -9.79
CA MET A 535 16.98 6.59 -9.49
C MET A 535 17.81 5.85 -10.54
N ASP A 536 19.00 5.41 -10.17
CA ASP A 536 19.88 4.64 -11.05
C ASP A 536 19.52 3.16 -10.95
N ARG A 537 19.66 2.43 -12.05
CA ARG A 537 19.44 0.98 -12.05
C ARG A 537 20.76 0.28 -11.75
N VAL A 538 20.72 -0.69 -10.84
CA VAL A 538 21.83 -1.63 -10.59
C VAL A 538 21.72 -2.76 -11.61
N VAL A 539 22.76 -2.96 -12.42
CA VAL A 539 22.84 -4.08 -13.36
C VAL A 539 23.13 -5.35 -12.58
N VAL A 540 22.27 -6.36 -12.74
CA VAL A 540 22.50 -7.71 -12.21
C VAL A 540 23.22 -8.51 -13.28
N ASP A 541 24.51 -8.77 -13.07
CA ASP A 541 25.33 -9.53 -14.00
C ASP A 541 25.00 -11.01 -13.94
N ARG A 542 24.77 -11.51 -12.73
CA ARG A 542 24.47 -12.91 -12.46
C ARG A 542 23.68 -13.08 -11.16
N ALA A 543 22.77 -14.03 -11.13
CA ALA A 543 22.16 -14.52 -9.90
C ALA A 543 22.46 -16.01 -9.73
N THR A 544 22.97 -16.41 -8.57
CA THR A 544 23.40 -17.77 -8.28
C THR A 544 22.68 -18.30 -7.05
N VAL A 545 21.81 -19.30 -7.23
CA VAL A 545 21.24 -20.06 -6.11
C VAL A 545 22.34 -20.89 -5.45
N LEU A 546 22.53 -20.71 -4.15
CA LEU A 546 23.57 -21.39 -3.38
C LEU A 546 23.16 -22.82 -3.01
N ALA A 547 24.12 -23.60 -2.50
CA ALA A 547 23.94 -25.02 -2.21
C ALA A 547 22.88 -25.32 -1.14
N ASP A 548 22.53 -24.36 -0.29
CA ASP A 548 21.43 -24.48 0.68
C ASP A 548 20.04 -24.42 0.03
N GLY A 549 19.96 -24.02 -1.25
CA GLY A 549 18.73 -23.82 -2.01
C GLY A 549 17.89 -22.63 -1.54
N ARG A 550 18.31 -21.93 -0.48
CA ARG A 550 17.56 -20.85 0.20
C ARG A 550 18.23 -19.50 0.09
N SER A 551 19.47 -19.48 -0.34
CA SER A 551 20.24 -18.25 -0.53
C SER A 551 20.51 -18.03 -2.01
N VAL A 552 20.43 -16.78 -2.44
CA VAL A 552 20.79 -16.35 -3.79
C VAL A 552 21.82 -15.25 -3.70
N PHE A 553 22.94 -15.42 -4.38
CA PHE A 553 23.95 -14.39 -4.51
C PHE A 553 23.77 -13.65 -5.84
N ILE A 554 23.57 -12.34 -5.77
CA ILE A 554 23.38 -11.42 -6.89
C ILE A 554 24.70 -10.71 -7.11
N GLU A 555 25.39 -11.03 -8.20
CA GLU A 555 26.64 -10.37 -8.60
C GLU A 555 26.31 -9.05 -9.32
N SER A 556 26.97 -7.98 -8.90
CA SER A 556 26.86 -6.64 -9.51
C SER A 556 28.07 -5.78 -9.15
N ASP A 557 28.62 -5.08 -10.13
CA ASP A 557 29.68 -4.08 -9.95
C ASP A 557 29.15 -2.64 -9.73
N ASP A 558 27.83 -2.44 -9.77
CA ASP A 558 27.19 -1.12 -9.75
C ASP A 558 26.86 -0.59 -8.33
N LEU A 559 27.25 -1.31 -7.27
CA LEU A 559 26.96 -0.94 -5.89
C LEU A 559 27.81 0.26 -5.44
N ASN A 560 27.18 1.24 -4.77
CA ASN A 560 27.85 2.47 -4.32
C ASN A 560 27.58 2.78 -2.84
N ASP A 561 28.56 3.41 -2.19
CA ASP A 561 28.44 3.98 -0.84
C ASP A 561 27.31 5.02 -0.76
N GLY A 562 26.74 5.17 0.43
CA GLY A 562 25.71 6.17 0.69
C GLY A 562 24.51 6.05 -0.25
N SER A 563 23.99 4.84 -0.43
CA SER A 563 22.86 4.57 -1.33
C SER A 563 21.73 3.79 -0.65
N LEU A 564 20.52 3.95 -1.16
CA LEU A 564 19.34 3.16 -0.80
C LEU A 564 18.99 2.29 -2.01
N LEU A 565 19.07 0.98 -1.84
CA LEU A 565 18.65 0.02 -2.85
C LEU A 565 17.19 -0.37 -2.63
N HIS A 566 16.37 -0.35 -3.67
CA HIS A 566 15.03 -0.93 -3.69
C HIS A 566 15.06 -2.16 -4.57
N LEU A 567 15.01 -3.34 -3.95
CA LEU A 567 14.95 -4.62 -4.63
C LEU A 567 13.49 -4.97 -4.91
N GLN A 568 13.18 -5.29 -6.15
CA GLN A 568 11.88 -5.76 -6.62
C GLN A 568 12.07 -7.08 -7.38
N LEU A 569 11.50 -8.15 -6.84
CA LEU A 569 11.59 -9.49 -7.38
C LEU A 569 10.52 -9.67 -8.47
N VAL A 570 10.94 -9.84 -9.72
CA VAL A 570 10.07 -9.81 -10.91
C VAL A 570 9.69 -11.21 -11.38
N GLY A 571 8.38 -11.48 -11.40
CA GLY A 571 7.79 -12.72 -11.88
C GLY A 571 6.97 -13.44 -10.80
N PRO A 572 6.35 -14.58 -11.11
CA PRO A 572 5.54 -15.33 -10.15
C PRO A 572 6.45 -16.10 -9.19
N TRP A 573 7.07 -15.39 -8.26
CA TRP A 573 8.00 -15.94 -7.29
C TRP A 573 7.32 -16.98 -6.40
N SER A 574 7.93 -18.15 -6.35
CA SER A 574 7.51 -19.25 -5.50
C SER A 574 8.69 -20.04 -4.95
N SER A 575 8.43 -20.78 -3.88
CA SER A 575 9.36 -21.80 -3.40
C SER A 575 9.22 -23.07 -4.23
N GLN A 576 10.20 -23.96 -4.13
CA GLN A 576 10.12 -25.30 -4.75
C GLN A 576 8.92 -26.11 -4.27
N ALA A 577 8.38 -25.79 -3.10
CA ALA A 577 7.17 -26.40 -2.55
C ALA A 577 5.87 -25.76 -3.09
N GLY A 578 5.95 -24.83 -4.04
CA GLY A 578 4.79 -24.13 -4.62
C GLY A 578 4.20 -23.06 -3.72
N ARG A 579 4.91 -22.61 -2.67
CA ARG A 579 4.44 -21.50 -1.83
C ARG A 579 4.73 -20.18 -2.51
N ARG A 580 3.74 -19.30 -2.62
CA ARG A 580 3.92 -17.94 -3.13
C ARG A 580 4.74 -17.09 -2.17
N LEU A 581 5.53 -16.17 -2.73
CA LEU A 581 6.31 -15.21 -1.97
C LEU A 581 5.37 -14.20 -1.29
N HIS A 582 5.54 -13.98 0.03
CA HIS A 582 4.70 -13.07 0.81
C HIS A 582 4.80 -11.60 0.35
N SER A 583 6.03 -11.12 0.16
CA SER A 583 6.32 -9.80 -0.39
C SER A 583 7.53 -9.90 -1.30
N ASN A 584 7.44 -9.28 -2.46
CA ASN A 584 8.48 -9.31 -3.48
C ASN A 584 9.39 -8.09 -3.47
N GLU A 585 9.34 -7.27 -2.42
CA GLU A 585 10.17 -6.07 -2.34
C GLU A 585 10.87 -5.94 -0.99
N ALA A 586 12.05 -5.31 -1.03
CA ALA A 586 12.84 -4.96 0.13
C ALA A 586 13.64 -3.68 -0.15
N TRP A 587 13.97 -2.95 0.91
CA TRP A 587 14.89 -1.81 0.83
C TRP A 587 16.16 -2.14 1.57
N TYR A 588 17.31 -1.85 0.99
CA TYR A 588 18.60 -2.06 1.62
C TYR A 588 19.33 -0.72 1.72
N THR A 589 19.66 -0.29 2.93
CA THR A 589 20.51 0.88 3.14
C THR A 589 21.96 0.44 3.00
N MET A 590 22.70 1.05 2.07
CA MET A 590 24.13 0.87 1.87
C MET A 590 24.84 2.12 2.38
N ASN A 591 25.37 2.06 3.60
CA ASN A 591 26.16 3.16 4.15
C ASN A 591 27.54 3.15 3.49
N GLU A 592 28.15 1.96 3.41
CA GLU A 592 29.44 1.71 2.76
C GLU A 592 29.41 0.31 2.12
N VAL A 593 29.97 0.19 0.92
CA VAL A 593 30.15 -1.10 0.25
C VAL A 593 31.17 -1.92 1.05
N PRO A 594 30.79 -3.10 1.60
CA PRO A 594 31.67 -3.85 2.50
C PRO A 594 32.94 -4.37 1.81
N LEU A 595 34.02 -4.57 2.58
CA LEU A 595 35.28 -5.14 2.03
C LEU A 595 35.21 -6.65 1.78
N ARG A 596 34.23 -7.33 2.40
CA ARG A 596 34.02 -8.77 2.24
C ARG A 596 33.58 -9.11 0.82
N ASN A 597 34.15 -10.17 0.25
CA ASN A 597 33.80 -10.71 -1.06
C ASN A 597 33.14 -12.08 -0.93
N MET A 598 32.23 -12.39 -1.84
CA MET A 598 31.59 -13.70 -1.93
C MET A 598 32.00 -14.38 -3.24
N VAL A 599 32.45 -15.63 -3.14
CA VAL A 599 32.74 -16.45 -4.32
C VAL A 599 31.83 -17.67 -4.23
N PRO A 600 30.71 -17.72 -4.97
CA PRO A 600 29.86 -18.89 -5.01
C PRO A 600 30.68 -20.09 -5.48
N ALA A 601 30.51 -21.25 -4.85
CA ALA A 601 31.04 -22.49 -5.42
C ALA A 601 30.51 -22.61 -6.86
N SER A 602 31.38 -23.00 -7.80
CA SER A 602 31.04 -23.05 -9.23
C SER A 602 29.89 -24.03 -9.50
N THR A 603 28.66 -23.57 -9.39
CA THR A 603 27.48 -24.26 -9.92
C THR A 603 27.43 -24.00 -11.42
N PRO A 604 27.12 -25.02 -12.24
CA PRO A 604 26.84 -24.81 -13.65
C PRO A 604 25.79 -23.71 -13.79
N ARG A 605 26.00 -22.79 -14.73
CA ARG A 605 24.97 -21.83 -15.12
C ARG A 605 23.73 -22.63 -15.53
N MET A 606 22.69 -22.58 -14.71
CA MET A 606 21.37 -23.04 -15.13
C MET A 606 20.77 -21.93 -15.96
N ASP A 607 20.80 -22.08 -17.28
CA ASP A 607 19.99 -21.28 -18.17
C ASP A 607 18.54 -21.67 -17.92
N GLY A 608 17.91 -20.97 -16.96
CA GLY A 608 16.55 -21.22 -16.47
C GLY A 608 15.46 -20.77 -17.43
N HIS A 609 15.85 -20.16 -18.56
CA HIS A 609 14.91 -19.60 -19.52
C HIS A 609 14.21 -20.67 -20.37
N ASN A 610 13.01 -20.32 -20.81
CA ASN A 610 12.07 -21.12 -21.61
C ASN A 610 11.60 -22.41 -20.94
N ARG A 611 11.40 -22.35 -19.62
CA ARG A 611 10.84 -23.45 -18.83
C ARG A 611 9.70 -22.94 -17.97
N LEU A 612 8.71 -23.79 -17.75
CA LEU A 612 7.69 -23.55 -16.74
C LEU A 612 8.14 -24.18 -15.42
N THR A 613 7.91 -23.43 -14.35
CA THR A 613 7.99 -23.99 -12.99
C THR A 613 6.75 -24.84 -12.73
N PRO A 614 6.79 -25.80 -11.78
CA PRO A 614 5.60 -26.58 -11.42
C PRO A 614 4.39 -25.73 -11.02
N MET A 615 4.62 -24.59 -10.37
CA MET A 615 3.54 -23.65 -10.02
C MET A 615 2.95 -22.98 -11.28
N GLN A 616 3.79 -22.58 -12.23
CA GLN A 616 3.32 -22.02 -13.50
C GLN A 616 2.51 -23.05 -14.30
N GLU A 617 2.94 -24.30 -14.35
CA GLU A 617 2.14 -25.38 -14.96
C GLU A 617 0.79 -25.55 -14.26
N ALA A 618 0.78 -25.55 -12.92
CA ALA A 618 -0.46 -25.63 -12.12
C ALA A 618 -1.39 -24.43 -12.33
N GLU A 619 -0.83 -23.24 -12.56
CA GLU A 619 -1.55 -22.00 -12.87
C GLU A 619 -1.97 -21.88 -14.36
N GLY A 620 -1.81 -22.93 -15.16
CA GLY A 620 -2.25 -22.98 -16.55
C GLY A 620 -1.38 -22.21 -17.54
N TRP A 621 -0.12 -21.89 -17.18
CA TRP A 621 0.81 -21.29 -18.11
C TRP A 621 1.22 -22.28 -19.20
N THR A 622 1.45 -21.75 -20.40
CA THR A 622 1.96 -22.47 -21.56
C THR A 622 3.13 -21.69 -22.16
N LEU A 623 4.14 -22.40 -22.67
CA LEU A 623 5.23 -21.77 -23.42
C LEU A 623 4.75 -21.51 -24.84
N LEU A 624 4.86 -20.26 -25.29
CA LEU A 624 4.79 -19.91 -26.71
C LEU A 624 6.16 -20.04 -27.37
N PHE A 625 7.24 -20.15 -26.59
CA PHE A 625 8.59 -20.42 -27.06
C PHE A 625 9.36 -21.22 -26.01
N ASP A 626 9.82 -22.42 -26.38
CA ASP A 626 10.56 -23.37 -25.55
C ASP A 626 12.09 -23.26 -25.71
N GLY A 627 12.57 -22.36 -26.56
CA GLY A 627 13.98 -22.22 -26.88
C GLY A 627 14.45 -23.01 -28.09
N GLU A 628 13.60 -23.85 -28.68
CA GLU A 628 13.97 -24.80 -29.75
C GLU A 628 12.99 -24.82 -30.92
N SER A 629 11.70 -24.52 -30.69
CA SER A 629 10.62 -24.60 -31.67
C SER A 629 9.85 -23.29 -31.82
N MET A 630 9.37 -23.04 -33.04
CA MET A 630 8.50 -21.93 -33.43
C MET A 630 7.07 -22.39 -33.78
N ASP A 631 6.66 -23.58 -33.35
CA ASP A 631 5.38 -24.18 -33.74
C ASP A 631 4.16 -23.31 -33.41
N HIS A 632 4.23 -22.53 -32.34
CA HIS A 632 3.18 -21.59 -31.94
C HIS A 632 3.10 -20.33 -32.81
N TRP A 633 4.06 -20.12 -33.71
CA TRP A 633 4.22 -18.87 -34.47
C TRP A 633 4.15 -19.08 -35.98
N ARG A 634 3.77 -18.01 -36.68
CA ARG A 634 3.84 -17.85 -38.14
C ARG A 634 4.08 -16.37 -38.46
N GLY A 635 4.51 -16.05 -39.68
CA GLY A 635 4.57 -14.66 -40.12
C GLY A 635 3.17 -14.05 -40.28
N PHE A 636 3.03 -12.75 -40.00
CA PHE A 636 1.80 -12.02 -40.30
C PHE A 636 1.51 -12.07 -41.81
N GLY A 637 0.28 -12.46 -42.17
CA GLY A 637 -0.10 -12.69 -43.57
C GLY A 637 0.58 -13.91 -44.23
N LYS A 638 1.26 -14.78 -43.47
CA LYS A 638 1.91 -16.01 -43.94
C LYS A 638 1.37 -17.25 -43.22
N ASP A 639 1.49 -18.40 -43.85
CA ASP A 639 1.11 -19.71 -43.26
C ASP A 639 2.28 -20.42 -42.56
N HIS A 640 3.51 -19.96 -42.84
CA HIS A 640 4.77 -20.50 -42.30
C HIS A 640 5.49 -19.45 -41.44
N PHE A 641 6.47 -19.93 -40.68
CA PHE A 641 7.36 -19.09 -39.88
C PHE A 641 8.51 -18.53 -40.75
N PRO A 642 8.84 -17.22 -40.68
CA PRO A 642 9.93 -16.62 -41.46
C PRO A 642 11.32 -17.12 -41.04
N GLU A 643 12.22 -17.36 -42.01
CA GLU A 643 13.57 -17.91 -41.76
C GLU A 643 14.54 -16.91 -41.11
N GLU A 644 14.24 -15.61 -41.17
CA GLU A 644 15.08 -14.52 -40.67
C GLU A 644 14.96 -14.29 -39.15
N TRP A 645 13.93 -14.89 -38.55
CA TRP A 645 13.81 -15.05 -37.10
C TRP A 645 14.50 -16.35 -36.71
N THR A 646 15.63 -16.25 -36.01
CA THR A 646 16.52 -17.38 -35.75
C THR A 646 16.61 -17.70 -34.26
N ILE A 647 16.70 -18.98 -33.94
CA ILE A 647 16.95 -19.43 -32.57
C ILE A 647 18.46 -19.53 -32.35
N ARG A 648 18.99 -18.85 -31.33
CA ARG A 648 20.39 -18.99 -30.88
C ARG A 648 20.46 -18.94 -29.37
N ASP A 649 21.14 -19.91 -28.75
CA ASP A 649 21.32 -20.00 -27.29
C ASP A 649 19.98 -19.90 -26.52
N GLY A 650 18.93 -20.54 -27.05
CA GLY A 650 17.58 -20.49 -26.49
C GLY A 650 16.87 -19.14 -26.63
N GLN A 651 17.38 -18.22 -27.44
CA GLN A 651 16.75 -16.92 -27.70
C GLN A 651 16.19 -16.88 -29.12
N LEU A 652 15.00 -16.31 -29.27
CA LEU A 652 14.43 -15.96 -30.56
C LEU A 652 14.99 -14.60 -30.97
N ILE A 653 15.78 -14.55 -32.05
CA ILE A 653 16.49 -13.34 -32.49
C ILE A 653 16.06 -12.98 -33.90
N ARG A 654 15.53 -11.77 -34.06
CA ARG A 654 15.35 -11.17 -35.37
C ARG A 654 16.67 -10.59 -35.85
N THR A 655 17.19 -11.09 -36.97
CA THR A 655 18.51 -10.66 -37.50
C THR A 655 18.44 -9.96 -38.86
N GLN A 656 17.35 -10.14 -39.61
CA GLN A 656 17.13 -9.52 -40.92
C GLN A 656 15.64 -9.17 -41.11
N PRO A 657 15.30 -8.19 -41.97
CA PRO A 657 13.91 -7.82 -42.23
C PRO A 657 13.12 -8.99 -42.85
N SER A 658 12.01 -9.36 -42.20
CA SER A 658 11.11 -10.45 -42.61
C SER A 658 9.63 -10.22 -42.29
N GLY A 659 9.33 -9.18 -41.51
CA GLY A 659 8.00 -8.80 -41.08
C GLY A 659 7.61 -9.40 -39.72
N ASP A 660 6.49 -8.91 -39.19
CA ASP A 660 5.98 -9.31 -37.88
C ASP A 660 5.63 -10.79 -37.83
N ILE A 661 5.75 -11.40 -36.66
CA ILE A 661 5.28 -12.75 -36.38
C ILE A 661 4.06 -12.69 -35.46
N ILE A 662 3.12 -13.60 -35.66
CA ILE A 662 1.91 -13.75 -34.84
C ILE A 662 1.78 -15.17 -34.32
N THR A 663 1.11 -15.31 -33.18
CA THR A 663 0.69 -16.61 -32.68
C THR A 663 -0.25 -17.29 -33.68
N ARG A 664 -0.24 -18.62 -33.76
CA ARG A 664 -1.25 -19.37 -34.52
C ARG A 664 -2.61 -19.32 -33.84
N GLU A 665 -2.60 -19.37 -32.51
CA GLU A 665 -3.79 -19.28 -31.66
C GLU A 665 -4.19 -17.81 -31.43
N GLN A 666 -5.48 -17.61 -31.10
CA GLN A 666 -6.03 -16.33 -30.67
C GLN A 666 -6.39 -16.40 -29.17
N PHE A 667 -6.21 -15.27 -28.50
CA PHE A 667 -6.45 -15.12 -27.06
C PHE A 667 -7.46 -13.99 -26.84
N ASP A 668 -8.21 -14.08 -25.75
CA ASP A 668 -9.21 -13.13 -25.28
C ASP A 668 -8.76 -12.55 -23.93
N ASP A 669 -9.10 -13.24 -22.83
CA ASP A 669 -8.64 -12.92 -21.50
C ASP A 669 -7.37 -13.71 -21.21
N PHE A 670 -6.25 -13.01 -21.04
CA PHE A 670 -4.95 -13.64 -20.91
C PHE A 670 -3.98 -12.85 -20.05
N GLU A 671 -2.97 -13.57 -19.58
CA GLU A 671 -1.76 -13.00 -19.03
C GLU A 671 -0.56 -13.51 -19.82
N LEU A 672 0.15 -12.59 -20.47
CA LEU A 672 1.35 -12.83 -21.25
C LEU A 672 2.56 -12.34 -20.47
N SER A 673 3.63 -13.13 -20.46
CA SER A 673 4.95 -12.72 -19.95
C SER A 673 6.02 -13.07 -20.98
N LEU A 674 6.96 -12.15 -21.20
CA LEU A 674 8.10 -12.36 -22.09
C LEU A 674 9.29 -11.49 -21.66
N ASP A 675 10.48 -12.01 -21.90
CA ASP A 675 11.72 -11.25 -21.76
C ASP A 675 12.18 -10.78 -23.13
N TRP A 676 12.61 -9.52 -23.21
CA TRP A 676 13.08 -8.89 -24.45
C TRP A 676 14.38 -8.12 -24.24
N LYS A 677 15.17 -8.01 -25.30
CA LYS A 677 16.41 -7.23 -25.36
C LYS A 677 16.57 -6.60 -26.73
N VAL A 678 16.87 -5.31 -26.77
CA VAL A 678 17.15 -4.53 -27.98
C VAL A 678 18.60 -4.11 -28.02
N GLU A 679 19.15 -3.93 -29.22
CA GLU A 679 20.45 -3.27 -29.42
C GLU A 679 20.34 -1.75 -29.21
N PRO A 680 21.46 -1.00 -29.12
CA PRO A 680 21.42 0.46 -29.02
C PRO A 680 20.63 1.09 -30.17
N GLY A 681 19.63 1.91 -29.82
CA GLY A 681 18.67 2.49 -30.76
C GLY A 681 17.65 1.50 -31.32
N GLY A 682 17.48 0.31 -30.74
CA GLY A 682 16.54 -0.69 -31.22
C GLY A 682 15.07 -0.38 -30.93
N ASN A 683 14.19 -0.88 -31.80
CA ASN A 683 12.73 -0.70 -31.76
C ASN A 683 12.01 -2.01 -32.11
N SER A 684 10.97 -2.35 -31.38
CA SER A 684 10.07 -3.49 -31.61
C SER A 684 8.79 -3.27 -30.77
N GLY A 685 7.86 -4.21 -30.81
CA GLY A 685 6.58 -4.08 -30.12
C GLY A 685 5.92 -5.42 -29.86
N VAL A 686 5.12 -5.48 -28.79
CA VAL A 686 4.22 -6.60 -28.51
C VAL A 686 2.81 -6.13 -28.78
N PHE A 687 2.14 -6.76 -29.74
CA PHE A 687 0.75 -6.46 -30.07
C PHE A 687 -0.17 -7.55 -29.55
N PHE A 688 -1.42 -7.18 -29.29
CA PHE A 688 -2.47 -8.13 -28.91
C PHE A 688 -3.80 -7.75 -29.57
N ASN A 689 -4.79 -8.65 -29.51
CA ASN A 689 -6.07 -8.53 -30.22
C ASN A 689 -5.91 -8.28 -31.73
N VAL A 690 -4.79 -8.77 -32.31
CA VAL A 690 -4.47 -8.58 -33.73
C VAL A 690 -5.37 -9.44 -34.61
N ALA A 691 -5.97 -8.81 -35.61
CA ALA A 691 -6.67 -9.47 -36.69
C ALA A 691 -5.71 -9.84 -37.83
N SER A 692 -5.63 -11.12 -38.19
CA SER A 692 -4.82 -11.52 -39.36
C SER A 692 -5.57 -11.37 -40.70
N ASP A 693 -6.86 -11.05 -40.66
CA ASP A 693 -7.78 -10.94 -41.80
C ASP A 693 -8.14 -9.48 -42.15
N ILE A 694 -7.65 -8.50 -41.39
CA ILE A 694 -7.93 -7.08 -41.55
C ILE A 694 -6.63 -6.29 -41.67
N GLY A 695 -6.49 -5.50 -42.74
CA GLY A 695 -5.29 -4.71 -42.99
C GLY A 695 -4.10 -5.55 -43.48
N ASN A 696 -2.94 -4.92 -43.58
CA ASN A 696 -1.68 -5.52 -44.05
C ASN A 696 -0.52 -5.35 -43.04
N ALA A 697 -0.82 -4.91 -41.82
CA ALA A 697 0.14 -4.80 -40.72
C ALA A 697 -0.58 -5.00 -39.38
N VAL A 698 0.14 -5.50 -38.37
CA VAL A 698 -0.43 -5.83 -37.05
C VAL A 698 -1.03 -4.59 -36.35
N TYR A 699 -0.42 -3.43 -36.52
CA TYR A 699 -0.85 -2.15 -35.91
C TYR A 699 -2.14 -1.57 -36.52
N HIS A 700 -2.70 -2.15 -37.59
CA HIS A 700 -4.01 -1.72 -38.11
C HIS A 700 -5.17 -2.15 -37.21
N THR A 701 -4.95 -3.13 -36.33
CA THR A 701 -6.00 -3.66 -35.45
C THR A 701 -5.54 -3.83 -34.00
N GLY A 702 -4.32 -4.29 -33.76
CA GLY A 702 -3.84 -4.54 -32.40
C GLY A 702 -3.31 -3.29 -31.71
N PRO A 703 -3.66 -3.05 -30.43
CA PRO A 703 -2.90 -2.18 -29.56
C PRO A 703 -1.48 -2.72 -29.31
N GLU A 704 -0.57 -1.84 -28.93
CA GLU A 704 0.87 -2.12 -28.83
C GLU A 704 1.42 -1.76 -27.45
N MET A 705 2.08 -2.72 -26.80
CA MET A 705 3.07 -2.43 -25.76
C MET A 705 4.43 -2.24 -26.41
N GLN A 706 4.94 -1.01 -26.38
CA GLN A 706 6.18 -0.61 -27.04
C GLN A 706 7.42 -1.27 -26.41
N LEU A 707 8.39 -1.71 -27.22
CA LEU A 707 9.71 -2.20 -26.77
C LEU A 707 10.83 -1.35 -27.40
N LEU A 708 11.52 -0.56 -26.59
CA LEU A 708 12.41 0.48 -27.13
C LEU A 708 13.68 0.67 -26.30
N ASP A 709 14.78 1.03 -26.95
CA ASP A 709 15.86 1.78 -26.30
C ASP A 709 15.44 3.24 -26.15
N ASN A 710 14.92 3.59 -24.97
CA ASN A 710 14.44 4.95 -24.66
C ASN A 710 15.52 6.03 -24.81
N GLN A 711 16.80 5.69 -24.58
CA GLN A 711 17.88 6.67 -24.63
C GLN A 711 18.47 6.81 -26.04
N GLY A 712 18.57 5.69 -26.77
CA GLY A 712 19.21 5.65 -28.09
C GLY A 712 18.27 5.90 -29.27
N HIS A 713 16.96 5.62 -29.15
CA HIS A 713 16.02 5.77 -30.26
C HIS A 713 15.26 7.11 -30.21
N PRO A 714 15.04 7.81 -31.35
CA PRO A 714 14.32 9.10 -31.38
C PRO A 714 12.92 9.08 -30.76
N ASP A 715 12.17 7.99 -30.92
CA ASP A 715 10.84 7.81 -30.29
C ASP A 715 10.90 7.81 -28.75
N GLY A 716 12.06 7.58 -28.14
CA GLY A 716 12.25 7.69 -26.70
C GLY A 716 12.13 9.13 -26.17
N GLY A 717 12.18 10.13 -27.05
CA GLY A 717 11.97 11.54 -26.70
C GLY A 717 10.54 11.90 -26.27
N SER A 718 9.59 10.96 -26.37
CA SER A 718 8.21 11.13 -25.94
C SER A 718 7.76 9.94 -25.08
N PRO A 719 7.20 10.16 -23.88
CA PRO A 719 6.64 9.09 -23.05
C PRO A 719 5.57 8.26 -23.78
N LEU A 720 4.81 8.87 -24.69
CA LEU A 720 3.77 8.18 -25.48
C LEU A 720 4.32 7.13 -26.45
N THR A 721 5.62 7.17 -26.74
CA THR A 721 6.28 6.28 -27.71
C THR A 721 7.49 5.56 -27.10
N SER A 722 7.70 5.72 -25.80
CA SER A 722 8.75 5.07 -25.01
C SER A 722 8.38 3.63 -24.61
N ALA A 723 9.37 2.83 -24.22
CA ALA A 723 9.20 1.45 -23.79
C ALA A 723 8.11 1.28 -22.73
N GLY A 724 7.22 0.31 -22.96
CA GLY A 724 6.12 -0.02 -22.09
C GLY A 724 4.86 0.84 -22.25
N SER A 725 4.92 1.95 -22.99
CA SER A 725 3.73 2.71 -23.37
C SER A 725 2.70 1.83 -24.08
N ASN A 726 1.42 2.21 -23.97
CA ASN A 726 0.45 1.85 -25.00
C ASN A 726 0.63 2.84 -26.14
N TYR A 727 1.32 2.40 -27.19
CA TYR A 727 1.95 3.28 -28.17
C TYR A 727 0.98 4.38 -28.65
N ALA A 728 1.42 5.63 -28.59
CA ALA A 728 0.71 6.85 -28.96
C ALA A 728 -0.61 7.16 -28.20
N LEU A 729 -0.98 6.37 -27.18
CA LEU A 729 -2.25 6.54 -26.46
C LEU A 729 -2.04 6.80 -24.97
N HIS A 730 -1.27 5.95 -24.28
CA HIS A 730 -1.05 6.05 -22.85
C HIS A 730 0.45 5.97 -22.54
N PRO A 731 1.03 7.00 -21.92
CA PRO A 731 2.44 6.99 -21.53
C PRO A 731 2.64 6.10 -20.29
N PRO A 732 3.83 5.53 -20.09
CA PRO A 732 4.16 4.88 -18.83
C PRO A 732 4.23 5.92 -17.71
N LEU A 733 3.80 5.55 -16.51
CA LEU A 733 3.90 6.38 -15.30
C LEU A 733 5.35 6.62 -14.90
N TRP A 734 6.23 5.65 -15.17
CA TRP A 734 7.65 5.68 -14.85
C TRP A 734 8.46 5.05 -15.98
N ASP A 735 9.64 5.60 -16.26
CA ASP A 735 10.62 4.93 -17.12
C ASP A 735 11.43 3.96 -16.26
N VAL A 736 11.19 2.67 -16.50
CA VAL A 736 11.83 1.56 -15.78
C VAL A 736 12.54 0.60 -16.75
N ALA A 737 12.71 1.02 -18.01
CA ALA A 737 13.35 0.21 -19.03
C ALA A 737 14.84 0.01 -18.74
N ALA A 738 15.35 -1.19 -19.01
CA ALA A 738 16.79 -1.45 -19.01
C ALA A 738 17.45 -0.69 -20.16
N PRO A 739 18.72 -0.28 -19.99
CA PRO A 739 19.54 0.17 -21.11
C PRO A 739 19.57 -0.87 -22.24
N ALA A 740 19.96 -0.43 -23.43
CA ALA A 740 20.24 -1.34 -24.54
C ALA A 740 21.20 -2.46 -24.14
N ASP A 741 21.08 -3.60 -24.83
CA ASP A 741 21.80 -4.86 -24.56
C ASP A 741 21.50 -5.52 -23.20
N SER A 742 20.57 -4.98 -22.41
CA SER A 742 20.08 -5.60 -21.18
C SER A 742 18.70 -6.24 -21.37
N TRP A 743 18.43 -7.29 -20.60
CA TRP A 743 17.11 -7.93 -20.59
C TRP A 743 16.09 -7.09 -19.81
N ASN A 744 14.92 -6.96 -20.41
CA ASN A 744 13.69 -6.45 -19.81
C ASN A 744 12.67 -7.58 -19.72
N ARG A 745 11.77 -7.52 -18.72
CA ARG A 745 10.63 -8.43 -18.59
C ARG A 745 9.33 -7.64 -18.71
N SER A 746 8.54 -7.96 -19.73
CA SER A 746 7.19 -7.43 -19.90
C SER A 746 6.16 -8.44 -19.38
N ARG A 747 5.10 -7.92 -18.75
CA ARG A 747 3.88 -8.68 -18.44
C ARG A 747 2.68 -7.86 -18.88
N LEU A 748 1.83 -8.47 -19.70
CA LEU A 748 0.62 -7.88 -20.25
C LEU A 748 -0.57 -8.67 -19.74
N VAL A 749 -1.46 -8.02 -18.99
CA VAL A 749 -2.69 -8.63 -18.46
C VAL A 749 -3.87 -8.00 -19.20
N VAL A 750 -4.69 -8.83 -19.84
CA VAL A 750 -5.94 -8.43 -20.50
C VAL A 750 -7.07 -9.24 -19.87
N ARG A 751 -8.04 -8.55 -19.25
CA ARG A 751 -9.22 -9.14 -18.61
C ARG A 751 -10.46 -8.35 -19.00
N GLY A 752 -11.26 -8.90 -19.91
CA GLY A 752 -12.35 -8.20 -20.56
C GLY A 752 -11.86 -6.96 -21.31
N ASP A 753 -12.25 -5.78 -20.82
CA ASP A 753 -11.82 -4.48 -21.34
C ASP A 753 -10.58 -3.93 -20.63
N ALA A 754 -10.20 -4.46 -19.46
CA ALA A 754 -9.10 -3.94 -18.66
C ALA A 754 -7.74 -4.43 -19.19
N VAL A 755 -6.78 -3.51 -19.31
CA VAL A 755 -5.42 -3.80 -19.77
C VAL A 755 -4.40 -3.21 -18.80
N GLU A 756 -3.43 -4.03 -18.41
CA GLU A 756 -2.28 -3.63 -17.59
C GLU A 756 -0.96 -3.92 -18.33
N HIS A 757 -0.09 -2.92 -18.42
CA HIS A 757 1.30 -3.10 -18.86
C HIS A 757 2.23 -3.05 -17.65
N TRP A 758 2.94 -4.13 -17.43
CA TRP A 758 3.99 -4.24 -16.42
C TRP A 758 5.35 -4.34 -17.11
N LEU A 759 6.30 -3.52 -16.69
CA LEU A 759 7.68 -3.59 -17.17
C LEU A 759 8.62 -3.70 -15.96
N ASN A 760 9.47 -4.72 -15.97
CA ASN A 760 10.45 -4.99 -14.90
C ASN A 760 9.83 -4.99 -13.50
N GLY A 761 8.60 -5.50 -13.37
CA GLY A 761 7.90 -5.59 -12.09
C GLY A 761 7.25 -4.29 -11.63
N VAL A 762 7.08 -3.30 -12.51
CA VAL A 762 6.35 -2.08 -12.19
C VAL A 762 5.14 -1.97 -13.11
N LEU A 763 3.95 -1.78 -12.55
CA LEU A 763 2.75 -1.46 -13.32
C LEU A 763 2.91 -0.04 -13.87
N ILE A 764 3.18 0.08 -15.16
CA ILE A 764 3.50 1.37 -15.77
C ILE A 764 2.34 1.95 -16.57
N VAL A 765 1.38 1.13 -17.03
CA VAL A 765 0.18 1.60 -17.75
C VAL A 765 -1.03 0.77 -17.33
N GLU A 766 -2.16 1.43 -17.12
CA GLU A 766 -3.47 0.80 -16.87
C GLU A 766 -4.52 1.56 -17.68
N TYR A 767 -5.36 0.86 -18.46
CA TYR A 767 -6.41 1.47 -19.27
C TYR A 767 -7.55 0.49 -19.58
N ARG A 768 -8.63 0.99 -20.20
CA ARG A 768 -9.78 0.17 -20.60
C ARG A 768 -10.15 0.35 -22.07
N LEU A 769 -10.15 -0.74 -22.82
CA LEU A 769 -10.56 -0.78 -24.22
C LEU A 769 -12.05 -0.39 -24.40
N GLY A 770 -12.37 0.26 -25.51
CA GLY A 770 -13.76 0.57 -25.90
C GLY A 770 -14.46 1.70 -25.10
N THR A 771 -13.90 2.12 -23.97
CA THR A 771 -14.42 3.24 -23.17
C THR A 771 -14.46 4.57 -23.96
N PRO A 772 -15.27 5.56 -23.54
CA PRO A 772 -15.24 6.89 -24.16
C PRO A 772 -13.84 7.52 -24.15
N GLU A 773 -13.07 7.29 -23.09
CA GLU A 773 -11.69 7.79 -22.95
C GLU A 773 -10.75 7.12 -23.96
N TRP A 774 -10.81 5.78 -24.08
CA TRP A 774 -10.13 5.03 -25.14
C TRP A 774 -10.45 5.56 -26.53
N ARG A 775 -11.75 5.66 -26.86
CA ARG A 775 -12.22 6.12 -28.18
C ARG A 775 -11.72 7.53 -28.49
N ARG A 776 -11.74 8.43 -27.50
CA ARG A 776 -11.20 9.77 -27.64
C ARG A 776 -9.70 9.75 -27.93
N ARG A 777 -8.90 8.98 -27.17
CA ARG A 777 -7.46 8.88 -27.42
C ARG A 777 -7.16 8.32 -28.80
N VAL A 778 -7.90 7.31 -29.26
CA VAL A 778 -7.76 6.78 -30.62
C VAL A 778 -8.04 7.86 -31.67
N GLU A 779 -9.13 8.62 -31.51
CA GLU A 779 -9.49 9.75 -32.39
C GLU A 779 -8.47 10.89 -32.37
N ASP A 780 -7.89 11.17 -31.21
CA ASP A 780 -6.87 12.21 -31.02
C ASP A 780 -5.46 11.76 -31.49
N SER A 781 -5.29 10.47 -31.85
CA SER A 781 -4.01 9.87 -32.22
C SER A 781 -3.83 9.66 -33.74
N LYS A 782 -2.67 9.10 -34.12
CA LYS A 782 -2.41 8.66 -35.50
C LYS A 782 -3.36 7.55 -35.98
N PHE A 783 -4.08 6.88 -35.06
CA PHE A 783 -4.96 5.75 -35.35
C PHE A 783 -6.38 6.14 -35.77
N ARG A 784 -6.76 7.43 -35.75
CA ARG A 784 -8.12 7.89 -36.14
C ARG A 784 -8.60 7.39 -37.51
N SER A 785 -7.68 7.16 -38.44
CA SER A 785 -7.98 6.66 -39.79
C SER A 785 -8.05 5.12 -39.87
N MET A 786 -7.91 4.41 -38.75
CA MET A 786 -7.92 2.95 -38.64
C MET A 786 -9.17 2.51 -37.87
N PRO A 787 -10.34 2.39 -38.53
CA PRO A 787 -11.62 2.19 -37.85
C PRO A 787 -11.75 0.86 -37.09
N GLN A 788 -10.80 -0.07 -37.26
CA GLN A 788 -10.74 -1.36 -36.58
C GLN A 788 -9.65 -1.44 -35.51
N TYR A 789 -8.96 -0.32 -35.23
CA TYR A 789 -7.92 -0.27 -34.21
C TYR A 789 -8.51 -0.49 -32.81
N GLY A 790 -8.02 -1.51 -32.10
CA GLY A 790 -8.43 -1.85 -30.74
C GLY A 790 -9.91 -2.17 -30.57
N SER A 791 -10.62 -2.56 -31.65
CA SER A 791 -12.05 -2.88 -31.60
C SER A 791 -12.33 -4.34 -31.21
N ARG A 792 -11.32 -5.21 -31.30
CA ARG A 792 -11.46 -6.64 -30.98
C ARG A 792 -11.26 -6.91 -29.49
N GLN A 793 -12.03 -7.86 -28.99
CA GLN A 793 -11.87 -8.45 -27.66
C GLN A 793 -11.05 -9.75 -27.69
N SER A 794 -10.78 -10.29 -28.88
CA SER A 794 -9.90 -11.45 -29.06
C SER A 794 -9.10 -11.33 -30.35
N GLY A 795 -7.87 -11.84 -30.34
CA GLY A 795 -7.01 -11.90 -31.53
C GLY A 795 -5.66 -12.52 -31.25
N HIS A 796 -4.75 -12.40 -32.20
CA HIS A 796 -3.40 -12.93 -32.08
C HIS A 796 -2.52 -12.04 -31.20
N ILE A 797 -1.50 -12.63 -30.60
CA ILE A 797 -0.34 -11.90 -30.07
C ILE A 797 0.66 -11.74 -31.21
N ALA A 798 1.29 -10.56 -31.35
CA ALA A 798 2.34 -10.32 -32.34
C ALA A 798 3.64 -9.81 -31.72
N LEU A 799 4.77 -10.16 -32.33
CA LEU A 799 6.08 -9.55 -32.09
C LEU A 799 6.52 -8.83 -33.36
N GLN A 800 6.87 -7.56 -33.21
CA GLN A 800 7.13 -6.66 -34.33
C GLN A 800 8.56 -6.81 -34.88
N ASP A 801 8.69 -6.76 -36.20
CA ASP A 801 9.94 -6.47 -36.89
C ASP A 801 9.94 -5.01 -37.37
N HIS A 802 10.62 -4.14 -36.64
CA HIS A 802 10.74 -2.72 -36.99
C HIS A 802 12.01 -2.39 -37.80
N GLY A 803 12.86 -3.38 -38.11
CA GLY A 803 14.10 -3.16 -38.86
C GLY A 803 15.36 -3.39 -38.03
N GLU A 804 15.31 -3.22 -36.72
CA GLU A 804 16.42 -3.38 -35.78
C GLU A 804 16.52 -4.81 -35.19
N LYS A 805 17.64 -5.16 -34.57
CA LYS A 805 17.80 -6.44 -33.88
C LYS A 805 17.06 -6.43 -32.55
N VAL A 806 16.21 -7.43 -32.35
CA VAL A 806 15.53 -7.70 -31.08
C VAL A 806 15.65 -9.18 -30.74
N SER A 807 15.81 -9.48 -29.45
CA SER A 807 15.90 -10.84 -28.92
C SER A 807 14.79 -11.07 -27.90
N PHE A 808 14.15 -12.24 -27.95
CA PHE A 808 13.09 -12.67 -27.04
C PHE A 808 13.43 -14.02 -26.39
N ARG A 809 12.97 -14.22 -25.15
CA ARG A 809 12.94 -15.51 -24.45
C ARG A 809 11.83 -15.51 -23.41
N ASN A 810 11.60 -16.64 -22.74
CA ASN A 810 10.58 -16.77 -21.69
C ASN A 810 9.17 -16.36 -22.14
N ILE A 811 8.83 -16.57 -23.42
CA ILE A 811 7.53 -16.18 -23.94
C ILE A 811 6.50 -17.21 -23.52
N ARG A 812 5.61 -16.84 -22.59
CA ARG A 812 4.60 -17.70 -22.01
C ARG A 812 3.28 -16.97 -21.82
N ILE A 813 2.19 -17.72 -21.87
CA ILE A 813 0.84 -17.18 -21.75
C ILE A 813 -0.03 -18.13 -20.91
N ARG A 814 -0.93 -17.56 -20.11
CA ARG A 814 -2.07 -18.28 -19.53
C ARG A 814 -3.37 -17.59 -19.90
N ARG A 815 -4.44 -18.36 -20.08
CA ARG A 815 -5.81 -17.84 -20.18
C ARG A 815 -6.30 -17.49 -18.78
N LEU A 816 -7.10 -16.44 -18.66
CA LEU A 816 -7.72 -16.05 -17.39
C LEU A 816 -9.20 -16.46 -17.42
N GLU A 817 -9.69 -17.15 -16.39
CA GLU A 817 -11.09 -17.52 -16.30
C GLU A 817 -11.92 -16.40 -15.62
N MET A 818 -13.19 -16.25 -16.03
CA MET A 818 -14.15 -15.39 -15.32
C MET A 818 -14.50 -16.03 -13.97
N GLY A 819 -13.67 -15.79 -12.95
CA GLY A 819 -13.86 -16.33 -11.59
C GLY A 819 -12.66 -16.25 -10.65
N ASP A 820 -11.45 -15.98 -11.15
CA ASP A 820 -10.24 -15.90 -10.32
C ASP A 820 -10.10 -14.54 -9.62
N SER A 821 -11.04 -14.26 -8.71
CA SER A 821 -10.87 -13.30 -7.61
C SER A 821 -10.81 -14.11 -6.32
N GLU A 822 -9.60 -14.43 -5.86
CA GLU A 822 -9.35 -14.89 -4.48
C GLU A 822 -9.47 -13.74 -3.49
#